data_AF-A0A150GH83-F1
#
_entry.id   AF-A0A150GH83-F1
#
_cell.length_a   1.000
_cell.length_b   1.000
_cell.length_c   1.000
_cell.angle_alpha   90.00
_cell.angle_beta   90.00
_cell.angle_gamma   90.00
#
_symmetry.space_group_name_H-M   'P 1'
#
loop_
_entity.id
_entity.type
_entity.pdbx_description
1 polymer ?
#
loop_
_entity_poly.entity_id
_entity_poly.type
_entity_poly.pdbx_seq_one_letter_code
_entity_poly.pdbx_strand_id
1 'polypeptide(L)'
;MFGDATVFLISHAPDYPSQLGMQPHRPPREDEPRLQELRREVLSTLAAEYLPLVLREPLRGARDCTIPLWACAKAGYRDGGLAAALLGRLVDGSGKLLQRANGQGHGLLWWSLSLAPAELRRAKPAVEALRVSEQRLMTRGVVELVSPSCSNILLAAARLQSGSEALYHHITERLAGLAPDADCQSLANSLYALGKLVEERSHKPREGDLQRLGDEVVQRLATARDAEARGRVLPASAAFTPQELSNMLWGCAKLARSASALVRPLTEAVGRKAERCNAQDLSNNLYAMAVLGCSGVDYTEAQRCLARAAVRLMKRAPTDFTEQALSNTLWALATLQPPGGSHTQALVDAALAEWRRRGVVGYTPQDLSNTAWARAKLPRSEGPDPHPEPYQRWFKAAMQAAVQAGFGGSAKSQDWPNLLYALGLARHRPPDTLITRMAANQQLRARMNGQECANSLWSLALLYGRLELLDGASRAAVEALVERLAGRLGQLLRGGAEAERLVEQVLCNSLWALAVMGQDALARHRTLKAVNDLVEKELHHGAVATTESESEVLQRLEALRQSGQRQQQQQRSSHSDRTVTVASVCRKDWVPQLGRRVDAAVQLEGGRRLAVEFHGPRRFLANGEHRRTKDGPTQLRDLQLERVFGRGNVLTVPYWEWRELKGDRAAQEAYLARLLRA
;
A
#
# COMPACT_ATOMS: atom_id res chain seq x y z
N MET A 1 19.94 19.26 26.59
CA MET A 1 19.99 19.33 25.11
C MET A 1 19.36 20.59 24.51
N PHE A 2 18.05 20.91 24.68
CA PHE A 2 17.52 22.23 24.23
C PHE A 2 17.96 23.40 25.13
N GLY A 3 18.18 23.13 26.42
CA GLY A 3 18.78 24.07 27.35
C GLY A 3 20.15 24.56 26.86
N ASP A 4 21.01 23.65 26.38
CA ASP A 4 22.42 23.98 26.16
C ASP A 4 22.69 24.90 24.96
N ALA A 5 21.95 24.77 23.84
CA ALA A 5 22.19 25.65 22.68
C ALA A 5 21.54 27.02 22.85
N THR A 6 20.35 27.07 23.45
CA THR A 6 19.68 28.33 23.78
C THR A 6 20.47 29.04 24.87
N VAL A 7 20.94 28.34 25.91
CA VAL A 7 21.84 28.89 26.94
C VAL A 7 23.19 29.28 26.35
N PHE A 8 23.78 28.50 25.43
CA PHE A 8 25.04 28.86 24.75
C PHE A 8 24.89 30.13 23.91
N LEU A 9 23.79 30.29 23.17
CA LEU A 9 23.55 31.50 22.37
C LEU A 9 23.10 32.69 23.24
N ILE A 10 22.31 32.47 24.29
CA ILE A 10 21.91 33.50 25.28
C ILE A 10 23.10 33.97 26.12
N SER A 11 24.05 33.09 26.47
CA SER A 11 25.26 33.48 27.20
C SER A 11 26.23 34.34 26.38
N HIS A 12 26.01 34.45 25.07
CA HIS A 12 26.74 35.37 24.19
C HIS A 12 25.89 36.60 23.78
N ALA A 13 24.63 36.71 24.24
CA ALA A 13 23.73 37.85 24.02
C ALA A 13 22.67 37.96 25.17
N PRO A 14 23.07 38.45 26.35
CA PRO A 14 22.29 38.32 27.61
C PRO A 14 21.02 39.18 27.69
N ASP A 15 20.88 40.23 26.87
CA ASP A 15 19.77 41.19 26.96
C ASP A 15 18.50 40.79 26.18
N TYR A 16 18.54 39.67 25.46
CA TYR A 16 17.52 39.29 24.48
C TYR A 16 16.22 38.66 25.06
N PRO A 17 16.25 37.86 26.16
CA PRO A 17 15.06 37.20 26.71
C PRO A 17 13.97 38.17 27.21
N SER A 18 14.36 39.35 27.69
CA SER A 18 13.47 40.40 28.21
C SER A 18 12.79 41.20 27.09
N GLN A 19 13.43 41.35 25.93
CA GLN A 19 12.89 42.07 24.77
C GLN A 19 11.77 41.32 24.04
N LEU A 20 11.67 40.00 24.23
CA LEU A 20 10.70 39.12 23.57
C LEU A 20 9.48 38.76 24.43
N GLY A 21 9.30 39.41 25.59
CA GLY A 21 8.13 39.21 26.45
C GLY A 21 8.05 37.82 27.10
N MET A 22 9.17 37.09 27.21
CA MET A 22 9.19 35.79 27.88
C MET A 22 9.08 35.96 29.41
N GLN A 23 8.22 35.17 30.06
CA GLN A 23 8.21 35.12 31.52
C GLN A 23 9.48 34.43 32.03
N PRO A 24 10.20 35.04 33.00
CA PRO A 24 11.33 34.38 33.64
C PRO A 24 10.91 33.02 34.21
N HIS A 25 11.70 31.98 33.95
CA HIS A 25 11.58 30.64 34.55
C HIS A 25 10.42 29.73 34.08
N ARG A 26 9.73 30.02 32.96
CA ARG A 26 8.76 29.07 32.38
C ARG A 26 9.11 28.74 30.92
N PRO A 27 9.55 27.51 30.60
CA PRO A 27 9.83 27.12 29.22
C PRO A 27 8.52 26.99 28.41
N PRO A 28 8.49 27.47 27.15
CA PRO A 28 7.34 27.31 26.26
C PRO A 28 7.10 25.84 25.91
N ARG A 29 5.83 25.46 25.67
CA ARG A 29 5.47 24.09 25.30
C ARG A 29 5.88 23.80 23.86
N GLU A 30 6.43 22.61 23.58
CA GLU A 30 7.02 22.27 22.26
C GLU A 30 6.02 22.34 21.09
N ASP A 31 4.73 22.28 21.38
CA ASP A 31 3.60 22.25 20.45
C ASP A 31 2.96 23.63 20.17
N GLU A 32 3.48 24.72 20.74
CA GLU A 32 2.99 26.07 20.47
C GLU A 32 3.36 26.55 19.05
N PRO A 33 2.39 26.90 18.17
CA PRO A 33 2.67 27.35 16.81
C PRO A 33 3.60 28.57 16.74
N ARG A 34 3.46 29.49 17.70
CA ARG A 34 4.29 30.70 17.84
C ARG A 34 5.73 30.42 18.25
N LEU A 35 6.01 29.25 18.85
CA LEU A 35 7.35 28.90 19.31
C LEU A 35 8.32 28.75 18.15
N GLN A 36 7.86 28.24 17.00
CA GLN A 36 8.72 28.06 15.83
C GLN A 36 9.05 29.40 15.15
N GLU A 37 8.10 30.33 15.11
CA GLU A 37 8.32 31.70 14.64
C GLU A 37 9.31 32.43 15.56
N LEU A 38 9.07 32.38 16.87
CA LEU A 38 9.95 32.95 17.88
C LEU A 38 11.37 32.39 17.79
N ARG A 39 11.52 31.07 17.61
CA ARG A 39 12.84 30.43 17.39
C ARG A 39 13.55 30.97 16.16
N ARG A 40 12.83 31.24 15.07
CA ARG A 40 13.39 31.79 13.84
C ARG A 40 13.85 33.23 14.04
N GLU A 41 13.04 34.06 14.69
CA GLU A 41 13.38 35.46 15.00
C GLU A 41 14.60 35.56 15.92
N VAL A 42 14.62 34.78 16.99
CA VAL A 42 15.77 34.68 17.92
C VAL A 42 17.03 34.30 17.16
N LEU A 43 16.97 33.28 16.31
CA LEU A 43 18.15 32.89 15.53
C LEU A 43 18.54 33.91 14.47
N SER A 44 17.61 34.64 13.88
CA SER A 44 17.93 35.70 12.92
C SER A 44 18.82 36.76 13.55
N THR A 45 18.46 37.22 14.75
CA THR A 45 19.24 38.23 15.46
C THR A 45 20.59 37.70 15.93
N LEU A 46 20.61 36.50 16.54
CA LEU A 46 21.86 35.86 16.95
C LEU A 46 22.78 35.58 15.76
N ALA A 47 22.22 35.24 14.59
CA ALA A 47 23.00 34.98 13.40
C ALA A 47 23.67 36.23 12.84
N ALA A 48 23.03 37.40 12.96
CA ALA A 48 23.63 38.68 12.55
C ALA A 48 24.88 39.01 13.38
N GLU A 49 24.86 38.71 14.68
CA GLU A 49 25.99 38.94 15.59
C GLU A 49 27.08 37.86 15.49
N TYR A 50 26.68 36.59 15.31
CA TYR A 50 27.63 35.47 15.31
C TYR A 50 28.36 35.30 13.98
N LEU A 51 27.73 35.65 12.84
CA LEU A 51 28.31 35.49 11.52
C LEU A 51 29.66 36.22 11.35
N PRO A 52 29.82 37.50 11.75
CA PRO A 52 31.12 38.17 11.69
C PRO A 52 32.21 37.45 12.49
N LEU A 53 31.88 36.89 13.65
CA LEU A 53 32.83 36.15 14.49
C LEU A 53 33.29 34.86 13.80
N VAL A 54 32.35 34.12 13.20
CA VAL A 54 32.67 32.89 12.43
C VAL A 54 33.61 33.19 11.25
N LEU A 55 33.47 34.35 10.63
CA LEU A 55 34.26 34.77 9.47
C LEU A 55 35.64 35.34 9.84
N ARG A 56 35.78 36.00 11.00
CA ARG A 56 36.98 36.79 11.33
C ARG A 56 37.85 36.18 12.44
N GLU A 57 37.24 35.46 13.38
CA GLU A 57 37.93 34.99 14.59
C GLU A 57 38.38 33.51 14.48
N PRO A 58 39.49 33.15 15.15
CA PRO A 58 39.88 31.75 15.31
C PRO A 58 38.93 31.03 16.28
N LEU A 59 38.20 30.03 15.77
CA LEU A 59 37.29 29.21 16.56
C LEU A 59 38.07 28.21 17.44
N ARG A 60 37.61 27.98 18.67
CA ARG A 60 38.32 27.16 19.68
C ARG A 60 38.12 25.67 19.42
N GLY A 61 37.00 25.27 18.83
CA GLY A 61 36.77 23.88 18.45
C GLY A 61 35.55 23.66 17.56
N ALA A 62 35.38 22.42 17.08
CA ALA A 62 34.27 22.06 16.19
C ALA A 62 32.89 22.37 16.77
N ARG A 63 32.73 22.33 18.10
CA ARG A 63 31.47 22.62 18.79
C ARG A 63 30.96 24.04 18.53
N ASP A 64 31.90 24.99 18.33
CA ASP A 64 31.59 26.40 18.04
C ASP A 64 30.96 26.54 16.64
N CYS A 65 31.06 25.50 15.80
CA CYS A 65 30.34 25.37 14.54
C CYS A 65 29.12 24.45 14.64
N THR A 66 29.27 23.26 15.22
CA THR A 66 28.22 22.22 15.15
C THR A 66 27.00 22.51 16.02
N ILE A 67 27.16 23.20 17.15
CA ILE A 67 26.03 23.60 18.00
C ILE A 67 25.20 24.72 17.32
N PRO A 68 25.79 25.82 16.83
CA PRO A 68 25.02 26.82 16.08
C PRO A 68 24.40 26.27 14.80
N LEU A 69 25.09 25.37 14.10
CA LEU A 69 24.54 24.70 12.91
C LEU A 69 23.31 23.85 13.26
N TRP A 70 23.35 23.14 14.38
CA TRP A 70 22.21 22.39 14.90
C TRP A 70 21.05 23.29 15.31
N ALA A 71 21.34 24.43 15.95
CA ALA A 71 20.32 25.40 16.31
C ALA A 71 19.61 25.94 15.04
N CYS A 72 20.37 26.36 14.02
CA CYS A 72 19.84 26.79 12.73
C CYS A 72 18.89 25.74 12.13
N ALA A 73 19.35 24.49 12.09
CA ALA A 73 18.60 23.37 11.55
C ALA A 73 17.29 23.10 12.33
N LYS A 74 17.31 23.18 13.66
CA LYS A 74 16.14 22.97 14.52
C LYS A 74 15.10 24.09 14.42
N ALA A 75 15.52 25.35 14.31
CA ALA A 75 14.61 26.48 14.11
C ALA A 75 14.07 26.56 12.67
N GLY A 76 14.68 25.81 11.73
CA GLY A 76 14.40 25.98 10.31
C GLY A 76 14.82 27.35 9.81
N TYR A 77 15.87 27.94 10.40
CA TYR A 77 16.45 29.20 9.98
C TYR A 77 17.29 28.98 8.72
N ARG A 78 17.03 29.76 7.66
CA ARG A 78 17.62 29.56 6.32
C ARG A 78 18.37 30.78 5.80
N ASP A 79 18.26 31.91 6.48
CA ASP A 79 18.67 33.22 5.98
C ASP A 79 20.07 33.62 6.49
N GLY A 80 20.61 34.71 5.95
CA GLY A 80 21.83 35.34 6.48
C GLY A 80 23.14 34.56 6.31
N GLY A 81 23.19 33.45 5.57
CA GLY A 81 24.44 32.77 5.19
C GLY A 81 25.21 32.07 6.32
N LEU A 82 24.74 32.14 7.57
CA LEU A 82 25.43 31.58 8.74
C LEU A 82 25.70 30.09 8.61
N ALA A 83 24.70 29.28 8.25
CA ALA A 83 24.86 27.83 8.12
C ALA A 83 25.92 27.45 7.07
N ALA A 84 26.00 28.20 5.97
CA ALA A 84 27.02 28.02 4.94
C ALA A 84 28.42 28.41 5.46
N ALA A 85 28.53 29.52 6.19
CA ALA A 85 29.79 29.96 6.81
C ALA A 85 30.31 28.95 7.83
N LEU A 86 29.44 28.44 8.72
CA LEU A 86 29.78 27.42 9.71
C LEU A 86 30.30 26.13 9.05
N LEU A 87 29.64 25.67 7.99
CA LEU A 87 30.09 24.52 7.20
C LEU A 87 31.44 24.80 6.52
N GLY A 88 31.63 26.00 5.96
CA GLY A 88 32.90 26.44 5.40
C GLY A 88 34.04 26.36 6.41
N ARG A 89 33.84 26.84 7.64
CA ARG A 89 34.83 26.74 8.72
C ARG A 89 35.11 25.30 9.14
N LEU A 90 34.09 24.44 9.17
CA LEU A 90 34.26 23.03 9.53
C LEU A 90 35.15 22.26 8.55
N VAL A 91 35.13 22.62 7.26
CA VAL A 91 35.91 21.94 6.21
C VAL A 91 37.22 22.66 5.85
N ASP A 92 37.45 23.85 6.40
CA ASP A 92 38.66 24.62 6.17
C ASP A 92 39.92 23.87 6.62
N GLY A 93 41.04 24.08 5.91
CA GLY A 93 42.31 23.42 6.17
C GLY A 93 42.22 21.89 6.17
N SER A 94 41.45 21.30 5.25
CA SER A 94 41.14 19.86 5.18
C SER A 94 40.31 19.34 6.37
N GLY A 95 39.49 20.22 6.94
CA GLY A 95 38.60 19.93 8.05
C GLY A 95 39.30 19.74 9.39
N LYS A 96 40.39 20.47 9.65
CA LYS A 96 41.15 20.39 10.92
C LYS A 96 40.27 20.50 12.16
N LEU A 97 39.28 21.39 12.15
CA LEU A 97 38.32 21.52 13.24
C LEU A 97 37.47 20.25 13.37
N LEU A 98 36.87 19.80 12.27
CA LEU A 98 36.02 18.62 12.26
C LEU A 98 36.78 17.32 12.61
N GLN A 99 38.05 17.19 12.24
CA GLN A 99 38.90 16.06 12.63
C GLN A 99 39.13 15.99 14.15
N ARG A 100 39.04 17.12 14.86
CA ARG A 100 39.15 17.17 16.33
C ARG A 100 37.80 17.06 17.04
N ALA A 101 36.71 16.91 16.30
CA ALA A 101 35.38 16.76 16.89
C ALA A 101 35.25 15.42 17.62
N ASN A 102 34.49 15.42 18.70
CA ASN A 102 34.06 14.19 19.38
C ASN A 102 32.82 13.59 18.69
N GLY A 103 32.37 12.42 19.15
CA GLY A 103 31.20 11.74 18.59
C GLY A 103 29.94 12.62 18.56
N GLN A 104 29.71 13.42 19.61
CA GLN A 104 28.59 14.35 19.67
C GLN A 104 28.68 15.42 18.57
N GLY A 105 29.86 16.00 18.34
CA GLY A 105 30.08 16.97 17.27
C GLY A 105 29.74 16.40 15.89
N HIS A 106 30.18 15.17 15.61
CA HIS A 106 29.82 14.47 14.37
C HIS A 106 28.31 14.19 14.29
N GLY A 107 27.69 13.69 15.37
CA GLY A 107 26.25 13.45 15.43
C GLY A 107 25.43 14.71 15.18
N LEU A 108 25.82 15.85 15.76
CA LEU A 108 25.18 17.14 15.53
C LEU A 108 25.34 17.60 14.08
N LEU A 109 26.52 17.47 13.47
CA LEU A 109 26.75 17.80 12.06
C LEU A 109 25.80 17.02 11.15
N TRP A 110 25.79 15.69 11.26
CA TRP A 110 24.94 14.82 10.45
C TRP A 110 23.46 15.14 10.63
N TRP A 111 23.02 15.28 11.89
CA TRP A 111 21.64 15.66 12.20
C TRP A 111 21.25 17.00 11.57
N SER A 112 22.11 18.01 11.71
CA SER A 112 21.85 19.36 11.20
C SER A 112 21.70 19.37 9.68
N LEU A 113 22.60 18.69 8.98
CA LEU A 113 22.52 18.53 7.54
C LEU A 113 21.27 17.76 7.11
N SER A 114 20.81 16.78 7.90
CA SER A 114 19.58 16.03 7.60
C SER A 114 18.30 16.88 7.59
N LEU A 115 18.30 18.00 8.31
CA LEU A 115 17.20 18.97 8.36
C LEU A 115 17.44 20.19 7.47
N ALA A 116 18.62 20.31 6.86
CA ALA A 116 19.00 21.46 6.05
C ALA A 116 18.23 21.50 4.71
N PRO A 117 17.99 22.71 4.17
CA PRO A 117 17.39 22.87 2.85
C PRO A 117 18.24 22.21 1.76
N ALA A 118 17.61 21.83 0.64
CA ALA A 118 18.24 21.04 -0.41
C ALA A 118 19.45 21.76 -1.04
N GLU A 119 19.38 23.08 -1.14
CA GLU A 119 20.43 23.96 -1.64
C GLU A 119 21.68 23.85 -0.76
N LEU A 120 21.52 23.96 0.56
CA LEU A 120 22.62 23.87 1.51
C LEU A 120 23.22 22.46 1.54
N ARG A 121 22.38 21.41 1.47
CA ARG A 121 22.86 20.01 1.43
C ARG A 121 23.73 19.70 0.21
N ARG A 122 23.46 20.36 -0.92
CA ARG A 122 24.24 20.20 -2.17
C ARG A 122 25.47 21.10 -2.24
N ALA A 123 25.59 22.08 -1.34
CA ALA A 123 26.74 22.97 -1.32
C ALA A 123 28.03 22.20 -1.05
N LYS A 124 29.12 22.59 -1.74
CA LYS A 124 30.44 21.93 -1.62
C LYS A 124 30.91 21.77 -0.15
N PRO A 125 30.76 22.77 0.75
CA PRO A 125 31.13 22.59 2.15
C PRO A 125 30.31 21.52 2.89
N ALA A 126 29.03 21.34 2.57
CA ALA A 126 28.19 20.33 3.21
C ALA A 126 28.62 18.91 2.82
N VAL A 127 28.83 18.69 1.51
CA VAL A 127 29.30 17.40 0.98
C VAL A 127 30.67 17.05 1.53
N GLU A 128 31.58 18.02 1.57
CA GLU A 128 32.92 17.85 2.12
C GLU A 128 32.90 17.57 3.63
N ALA A 129 32.02 18.24 4.38
CA ALA A 129 31.88 17.99 5.82
C ALA A 129 31.41 16.57 6.12
N LEU A 130 30.46 16.03 5.36
CA LEU A 130 30.03 14.63 5.47
C LEU A 130 31.19 13.67 5.15
N ARG A 131 31.94 13.94 4.08
CA ARG A 131 33.10 13.13 3.66
C ARG A 131 34.20 13.08 4.72
N VAL A 132 34.62 14.25 5.24
CA VAL A 132 35.64 14.35 6.29
C VAL A 132 35.13 13.70 7.59
N SER A 133 33.87 13.95 7.95
CA SER A 133 33.26 13.32 9.12
C SER A 133 33.27 11.79 9.01
N GLU A 134 32.89 11.24 7.86
CA GLU A 134 32.87 9.80 7.64
C GLU A 134 34.27 9.19 7.74
N GLN A 135 35.27 9.77 7.07
CA GLN A 135 36.66 9.32 7.18
C GLN A 135 37.15 9.29 8.63
N ARG A 136 36.80 10.33 9.39
CA ARG A 136 37.17 10.42 10.80
C ARG A 136 36.47 9.36 11.66
N LEU A 137 35.17 9.19 11.46
CA LEU A 137 34.37 8.17 12.17
C LEU A 137 34.83 6.74 11.85
N MET A 138 35.35 6.49 10.66
CA MET A 138 35.87 5.18 10.27
C MET A 138 37.24 4.84 10.88
N THR A 139 37.93 5.82 11.49
CA THR A 139 39.21 5.57 12.17
C THR A 139 38.96 5.01 13.57
N ARG A 140 39.03 3.68 13.70
CA ARG A 140 38.73 2.94 14.95
C ARG A 140 39.56 3.46 16.14
N GLY A 141 38.89 3.66 17.28
CA GLY A 141 39.52 4.06 18.54
C GLY A 141 39.87 5.55 18.67
N VAL A 142 39.62 6.35 17.63
CA VAL A 142 40.01 7.77 17.60
C VAL A 142 38.86 8.71 17.96
N VAL A 143 37.62 8.34 17.64
CA VAL A 143 36.42 9.08 18.04
C VAL A 143 35.63 8.24 19.03
N GLU A 144 35.46 8.76 20.24
CA GLU A 144 34.57 8.16 21.21
C GLU A 144 33.11 8.39 20.78
N LEU A 145 32.42 7.28 20.52
CA LEU A 145 31.01 7.27 20.11
C LEU A 145 30.14 6.83 21.28
N VAL A 146 29.12 7.63 21.57
CA VAL A 146 28.05 7.34 22.53
C VAL A 146 26.75 7.04 21.79
N SER A 147 25.82 6.35 22.45
CA SER A 147 24.58 5.88 21.82
C SER A 147 23.73 6.97 21.15
N PRO A 148 23.55 8.20 21.70
CA PRO A 148 22.81 9.25 21.00
C PRO A 148 23.53 9.75 19.74
N SER A 149 24.86 9.71 19.72
CA SER A 149 25.63 10.11 18.54
C SER A 149 25.49 9.09 17.42
N CYS A 150 25.59 7.79 17.74
CA CYS A 150 25.38 6.71 16.78
C CYS A 150 23.99 6.74 16.16
N SER A 151 22.95 6.84 17.00
CA SER A 151 21.56 6.85 16.53
C SER A 151 21.25 8.07 15.65
N ASN A 152 21.77 9.25 16.02
CA ASN A 152 21.66 10.46 15.20
C ASN A 152 22.38 10.34 13.86
N ILE A 153 23.57 9.73 13.82
CA ILE A 153 24.31 9.52 12.56
C ILE A 153 23.53 8.58 11.64
N LEU A 154 23.04 7.43 12.14
CA LEU A 154 22.25 6.49 11.33
C LEU A 154 20.97 7.14 10.80
N LEU A 155 20.22 7.83 11.67
CA LEU A 155 18.97 8.48 11.28
C LEU A 155 19.20 9.61 10.27
N ALA A 156 20.26 10.39 10.45
CA ALA A 156 20.66 11.42 9.50
C ALA A 156 21.11 10.82 8.17
N ALA A 157 21.91 9.76 8.19
CA ALA A 157 22.36 9.04 7.00
C ALA A 157 21.18 8.52 6.17
N ALA A 158 20.18 7.94 6.84
CA ALA A 158 18.94 7.51 6.20
C ALA A 158 18.22 8.69 5.52
N ARG A 159 17.97 9.79 6.24
CA ARG A 159 17.27 10.98 5.70
C ARG A 159 18.04 11.70 4.59
N LEU A 160 19.36 11.74 4.70
CA LEU A 160 20.26 12.36 3.71
C LEU A 160 20.50 11.44 2.52
N GLN A 161 20.17 10.16 2.64
CA GLN A 161 20.60 9.12 1.70
C GLN A 161 22.10 9.26 1.41
N SER A 162 22.91 9.36 2.47
CA SER A 162 24.35 9.64 2.42
C SER A 162 25.14 8.77 3.40
N GLY A 163 26.42 8.55 3.11
CA GLY A 163 27.30 7.64 3.84
C GLY A 163 27.57 6.32 3.08
N SER A 164 28.66 5.65 3.41
CA SER A 164 28.99 4.31 2.90
C SER A 164 28.36 3.19 3.72
N GLU A 165 28.26 2.02 3.11
CA GLU A 165 27.85 0.80 3.81
C GLU A 165 28.80 0.44 4.97
N ALA A 166 30.10 0.72 4.81
CA ALA A 166 31.08 0.52 5.88
C ALA A 166 30.81 1.42 7.09
N LEU A 167 30.39 2.68 6.88
CA LEU A 167 29.96 3.58 7.94
C LEU A 167 28.74 3.01 8.67
N TYR A 168 27.72 2.56 7.96
CA TYR A 168 26.51 2.01 8.57
C TYR A 168 26.84 0.80 9.44
N HIS A 169 27.66 -0.12 8.93
CA HIS A 169 28.14 -1.26 9.71
C HIS A 169 28.90 -0.84 10.96
N HIS A 170 29.84 0.10 10.83
CA HIS A 170 30.64 0.54 11.96
C HIS A 170 29.77 1.18 13.06
N ILE A 171 28.90 2.12 12.69
CA ILE A 171 28.04 2.81 13.66
C ILE A 171 27.05 1.84 14.32
N THR A 172 26.52 0.87 13.56
CA THR A 172 25.61 -0.15 14.08
C THR A 172 26.32 -1.11 15.05
N GLU A 173 27.52 -1.58 14.70
CA GLU A 173 28.37 -2.41 15.56
C GLU A 173 28.68 -1.68 16.89
N ARG A 174 29.03 -0.39 16.81
CA ARG A 174 29.29 0.44 18.00
C ARG A 174 28.06 0.61 18.87
N LEU A 175 26.91 0.92 18.28
CA LEU A 175 25.67 1.05 19.05
C LEU A 175 25.24 -0.26 19.68
N ALA A 176 25.35 -1.39 18.96
CA ALA A 176 25.00 -2.70 19.48
C ALA A 176 25.87 -3.08 20.70
N GLY A 177 27.14 -2.68 20.71
CA GLY A 177 28.01 -2.82 21.88
C GLY A 177 27.66 -1.89 23.06
N LEU A 178 26.99 -0.77 22.80
CA LEU A 178 26.53 0.20 23.80
C LEU A 178 25.06 0.00 24.22
N ALA A 179 24.39 -1.03 23.70
CA ALA A 179 22.95 -1.20 23.86
C ALA A 179 22.48 -1.23 25.34
N PRO A 180 23.18 -1.93 26.27
CA PRO A 180 22.78 -1.96 27.69
C PRO A 180 22.71 -0.57 28.34
N ASP A 181 23.63 0.33 27.96
CA ASP A 181 23.74 1.68 28.51
C ASP A 181 23.02 2.74 27.64
N ALA A 182 22.43 2.35 26.51
CA ALA A 182 21.75 3.26 25.61
C ALA A 182 20.42 3.74 26.18
N ASP A 183 20.00 4.97 25.87
CA ASP A 183 18.62 5.38 26.16
C ASP A 183 17.61 4.71 25.20
N CYS A 184 16.33 4.68 25.59
CA CYS A 184 15.26 4.10 24.78
C CYS A 184 15.15 4.75 23.40
N GLN A 185 15.34 6.07 23.35
CA GLN A 185 15.28 6.85 22.13
C GLN A 185 16.34 6.43 21.09
N SER A 186 17.55 6.13 21.54
CA SER A 186 18.68 5.72 20.69
C SER A 186 18.44 4.33 20.10
N LEU A 187 17.94 3.38 20.89
CA LEU A 187 17.54 2.07 20.38
C LEU A 187 16.44 2.21 19.32
N ALA A 188 15.41 3.01 19.62
CA ALA A 188 14.27 3.19 18.73
C ALA A 188 14.64 3.87 17.41
N ASN A 189 15.40 4.97 17.48
CA ASN A 189 15.87 5.69 16.30
C ASN A 189 16.74 4.81 15.41
N SER A 190 17.51 3.90 16.00
CA SER A 190 18.45 3.08 15.25
C SER A 190 17.75 1.96 14.51
N LEU A 191 16.80 1.24 15.13
CA LEU A 191 15.99 0.25 14.43
C LEU A 191 15.18 0.88 13.30
N TYR A 192 14.62 2.07 13.54
CA TYR A 192 13.93 2.84 12.50
C TYR A 192 14.87 3.22 11.35
N ALA A 193 16.03 3.80 11.68
CA ALA A 193 17.01 4.25 10.69
C ALA A 193 17.57 3.09 9.86
N LEU A 194 17.83 1.95 10.49
CA LEU A 194 18.30 0.75 9.79
C LEU A 194 17.25 0.25 8.81
N GLY A 195 15.97 0.17 9.21
CA GLY A 195 14.89 -0.15 8.29
C GLY A 195 14.81 0.81 7.11
N LYS A 196 15.01 2.12 7.34
CA LYS A 196 15.08 3.11 6.27
C LYS A 196 16.28 2.95 5.34
N LEU A 197 17.45 2.62 5.87
CA LEU A 197 18.63 2.33 5.06
C LEU A 197 18.47 1.06 4.22
N VAL A 198 17.75 0.04 4.71
CA VAL A 198 17.40 -1.13 3.89
C VAL A 198 16.48 -0.72 2.74
N GLU A 199 15.41 0.02 3.04
CA GLU A 199 14.41 0.45 2.05
C GLU A 199 15.01 1.37 0.97
N GLU A 200 15.80 2.36 1.36
CA GLU A 200 16.21 3.47 0.48
C GLU A 200 17.63 3.29 -0.09
N ARG A 201 18.45 2.44 0.54
CA ARG A 201 19.87 2.26 0.19
C ARG A 201 20.27 0.79 -0.01
N SER A 202 19.31 -0.14 0.06
CA SER A 202 19.56 -1.59 -0.03
C SER A 202 20.63 -2.09 0.95
N HIS A 203 20.80 -1.39 2.08
CA HIS A 203 21.78 -1.76 3.10
C HIS A 203 21.46 -3.14 3.68
N LYS A 204 22.48 -3.91 4.03
CA LYS A 204 22.33 -5.22 4.67
C LYS A 204 22.96 -5.19 6.07
N PRO A 205 22.23 -4.79 7.13
CA PRO A 205 22.77 -4.79 8.48
C PRO A 205 23.24 -6.20 8.88
N ARG A 206 24.29 -6.28 9.71
CA ARG A 206 24.78 -7.58 10.22
C ARG A 206 23.76 -8.15 11.20
N GLU A 207 23.43 -9.42 11.03
CA GLU A 207 22.43 -10.09 11.86
C GLU A 207 22.78 -10.06 13.35
N GLY A 208 24.05 -10.27 13.71
CA GLY A 208 24.49 -10.22 15.12
C GLY A 208 24.32 -8.85 15.78
N ASP A 209 24.49 -7.76 15.02
CA ASP A 209 24.28 -6.39 15.54
C ASP A 209 22.78 -6.12 15.75
N LEU A 210 21.95 -6.53 14.79
CA LEU A 210 20.49 -6.44 14.90
C LEU A 210 19.95 -7.26 16.07
N GLN A 211 20.47 -8.48 16.25
CA GLN A 211 20.06 -9.37 17.34
C GLN A 211 20.35 -8.74 18.70
N ARG A 212 21.56 -8.19 18.91
CA ARG A 212 21.90 -7.49 20.16
C ARG A 212 21.00 -6.29 20.45
N LEU A 213 20.72 -5.46 19.45
CA LEU A 213 19.79 -4.34 19.61
C LEU A 213 18.37 -4.84 19.94
N GLY A 214 17.93 -5.90 19.28
CA GLY A 214 16.63 -6.52 19.51
C GLY A 214 16.49 -7.11 20.91
N ASP A 215 17.51 -7.85 21.38
CA ASP A 215 17.52 -8.49 22.69
C ASP A 215 17.42 -7.46 23.81
N GLU A 216 18.17 -6.35 23.71
CA GLU A 216 18.07 -5.24 24.67
C GLU A 216 16.66 -4.63 24.69
N VAL A 217 16.05 -4.42 23.53
CA VAL A 217 14.67 -3.92 23.46
C VAL A 217 13.71 -4.92 24.11
N VAL A 218 13.83 -6.23 23.83
CA VAL A 218 12.99 -7.27 24.43
C VAL A 218 13.13 -7.28 25.96
N GLN A 219 14.35 -7.17 26.49
CA GLN A 219 14.61 -7.11 27.93
C GLN A 219 13.95 -5.90 28.59
N ARG A 220 14.01 -4.72 27.95
CA ARG A 220 13.34 -3.51 28.45
C ARG A 220 11.83 -3.60 28.38
N LEU A 221 11.28 -4.19 27.32
CA LEU A 221 9.84 -4.42 27.19
C LEU A 221 9.32 -5.37 28.27
N ALA A 222 10.08 -6.43 28.59
CA ALA A 222 9.76 -7.34 29.68
C ALA A 222 9.81 -6.62 31.04
N THR A 223 10.86 -5.85 31.30
CA THR A 223 11.01 -5.06 32.53
C THR A 223 9.86 -4.06 32.71
N ALA A 224 9.49 -3.37 31.63
CA ALA A 224 8.36 -2.43 31.65
C ALA A 224 7.03 -3.12 31.92
N ARG A 225 6.80 -4.29 31.32
CA ARG A 225 5.60 -5.12 31.57
C ARG A 225 5.52 -5.56 33.02
N ASP A 226 6.63 -6.04 33.58
CA ASP A 226 6.66 -6.55 34.96
C ASP A 226 6.54 -5.41 35.99
N ALA A 227 7.09 -4.23 35.69
CA ALA A 227 6.88 -3.03 36.50
C ALA A 227 5.40 -2.60 36.48
N GLU A 228 4.78 -2.54 35.31
CA GLU A 228 3.36 -2.21 35.13
C GLU A 228 2.45 -3.20 35.88
N ALA A 229 2.72 -4.50 35.78
CA ALA A 229 1.99 -5.55 36.49
C ALA A 229 2.07 -5.42 38.02
N ARG A 230 3.13 -4.81 38.55
CA ARG A 230 3.33 -4.52 39.99
C ARG A 230 2.90 -3.11 40.39
N GLY A 231 2.27 -2.35 39.49
CA GLY A 231 1.87 -0.97 39.73
C GLY A 231 3.04 0.02 39.90
N ARG A 232 4.24 -0.34 39.43
CA ARG A 232 5.44 0.52 39.52
C ARG A 232 5.56 1.39 38.27
N VAL A 233 5.86 2.68 38.48
CA VAL A 233 6.15 3.63 37.40
C VAL A 233 7.66 3.65 37.17
N LEU A 234 8.08 3.30 35.95
CA LEU A 234 9.48 3.44 35.53
C LEU A 234 9.83 4.91 35.24
N PRO A 235 11.08 5.33 35.46
CA PRO A 235 11.54 6.64 35.01
C PRO A 235 11.42 6.74 33.48
N ALA A 236 11.17 7.95 32.97
CA ALA A 236 10.94 8.19 31.55
C ALA A 236 12.09 7.69 30.66
N SER A 237 13.33 7.75 31.15
CA SER A 237 14.52 7.24 30.45
C SER A 237 14.54 5.71 30.27
N ALA A 238 13.82 4.97 31.10
CA ALA A 238 13.80 3.51 31.12
C ALA A 238 12.55 2.90 30.45
N ALA A 239 11.64 3.71 29.91
CA ALA A 239 10.41 3.23 29.29
C ALA A 239 10.19 3.84 27.91
N PHE A 240 9.93 3.00 26.91
CA PHE A 240 9.68 3.46 25.55
C PHE A 240 8.41 4.32 25.45
N THR A 241 8.47 5.44 24.74
CA THR A 241 7.28 6.24 24.40
C THR A 241 6.42 5.53 23.34
N PRO A 242 5.13 5.89 23.16
CA PRO A 242 4.31 5.35 22.07
C PRO A 242 4.94 5.56 20.68
N GLN A 243 5.55 6.73 20.46
CA GLN A 243 6.23 7.05 19.21
C GLN A 243 7.47 6.19 19.00
N GLU A 244 8.28 5.95 20.04
CA GLU A 244 9.46 5.08 19.96
C GLU A 244 9.06 3.64 19.62
N LEU A 245 8.00 3.10 20.26
CA LEU A 245 7.47 1.78 19.93
C LEU A 245 7.00 1.71 18.47
N SER A 246 6.30 2.74 17.99
CA SER A 246 5.81 2.79 16.61
C SER A 246 6.94 2.86 15.59
N ASN A 247 7.96 3.68 15.85
CA ASN A 247 9.15 3.79 15.01
C ASN A 247 9.92 2.47 14.94
N MET A 248 10.07 1.76 16.06
CA MET A 248 10.71 0.44 16.07
C MET A 248 9.90 -0.58 15.27
N LEU A 249 8.58 -0.64 15.44
CA LEU A 249 7.75 -1.62 14.74
C LEU A 249 7.75 -1.36 13.23
N TRP A 250 7.70 -0.09 12.84
CA TRP A 250 7.88 0.33 11.45
C TRP A 250 9.27 -0.05 10.91
N GLY A 251 10.33 0.18 11.70
CA GLY A 251 11.69 -0.23 11.37
C GLY A 251 11.78 -1.73 11.10
N CYS A 252 11.21 -2.57 11.97
CA CYS A 252 11.14 -4.02 11.80
C CYS A 252 10.42 -4.42 10.49
N ALA A 253 9.32 -3.75 10.16
CA ALA A 253 8.59 -3.99 8.91
C ALA A 253 9.47 -3.71 7.67
N LYS A 254 10.28 -2.65 7.70
CA LYS A 254 11.21 -2.30 6.61
C LYS A 254 12.45 -3.20 6.55
N LEU A 255 12.88 -3.74 7.69
CA LEU A 255 13.95 -4.75 7.75
C LEU A 255 13.49 -6.12 7.24
N ALA A 256 12.21 -6.29 6.89
CA ALA A 256 11.60 -7.57 6.48
C ALA A 256 11.78 -8.69 7.52
N ARG A 257 11.75 -8.34 8.81
CA ARG A 257 12.06 -9.26 9.92
C ARG A 257 10.81 -9.87 10.56
N SER A 258 9.94 -10.46 9.74
CA SER A 258 8.69 -11.06 10.21
C SER A 258 8.89 -12.20 11.24
N ALA A 259 10.02 -12.90 11.18
CA ALA A 259 10.36 -14.01 12.09
C ALA A 259 11.18 -13.61 13.33
N SER A 260 11.43 -12.31 13.56
CA SER A 260 12.25 -11.87 14.69
C SER A 260 11.52 -12.05 16.02
N ALA A 261 12.23 -12.55 17.04
CA ALA A 261 11.74 -12.67 18.42
C ALA A 261 11.31 -11.32 19.04
N LEU A 262 11.72 -10.20 18.45
CA LEU A 262 11.33 -8.85 18.85
C LEU A 262 9.88 -8.51 18.49
N VAL A 263 9.33 -9.05 17.39
CA VAL A 263 8.04 -8.60 16.83
C VAL A 263 6.90 -8.77 17.81
N ARG A 264 6.75 -9.97 18.41
CA ARG A 264 5.66 -10.24 19.36
C ARG A 264 5.71 -9.32 20.60
N PRO A 265 6.79 -9.27 21.40
CA PRO A 265 6.88 -8.37 22.55
C PRO A 265 6.62 -6.89 22.18
N LEU A 266 7.10 -6.45 21.02
CA LEU A 266 6.93 -5.08 20.55
C LEU A 266 5.45 -4.78 20.21
N THR A 267 4.77 -5.69 19.50
CA THR A 267 3.33 -5.54 19.21
C THR A 267 2.46 -5.54 20.46
N GLU A 268 2.78 -6.38 21.46
CA GLU A 268 2.09 -6.38 22.75
C GLU A 268 2.26 -5.03 23.48
N ALA A 269 3.47 -4.48 23.49
CA ALA A 269 3.75 -3.19 24.12
C ALA A 269 3.04 -2.04 23.41
N VAL A 270 2.99 -2.06 22.08
CA VAL A 270 2.18 -1.13 21.27
C VAL A 270 0.70 -1.23 21.64
N GLY A 271 0.17 -2.46 21.77
CA GLY A 271 -1.21 -2.70 22.18
C GLY A 271 -1.54 -2.10 23.55
N ARG A 272 -0.66 -2.30 24.56
CA ARG A 272 -0.84 -1.72 25.91
C ARG A 272 -0.82 -0.20 25.91
N LYS A 273 -0.04 0.44 25.03
CA LYS A 273 0.07 1.90 24.92
C LYS A 273 -0.84 2.55 23.88
N ALA A 274 -1.72 1.78 23.23
CA ALA A 274 -2.55 2.25 22.12
C ALA A 274 -3.34 3.54 22.42
N GLU A 275 -3.87 3.71 23.64
CA GLU A 275 -4.65 4.91 24.01
C GLU A 275 -3.80 6.20 24.11
N ARG A 276 -2.47 6.07 24.17
CA ARG A 276 -1.52 7.19 24.20
C ARG A 276 -0.93 7.51 22.82
N CYS A 277 -1.23 6.67 21.82
CA CYS A 277 -0.79 6.88 20.44
C CYS A 277 -1.59 8.03 19.79
N ASN A 278 -0.90 8.83 18.99
CA ASN A 278 -1.58 9.75 18.08
C ASN A 278 -2.09 9.00 16.82
N ALA A 279 -2.76 9.71 15.90
CA ALA A 279 -3.33 9.10 14.69
C ALA A 279 -2.26 8.46 13.78
N GLN A 280 -1.08 9.10 13.66
CA GLN A 280 0.03 8.58 12.88
C GLN A 280 0.57 7.29 13.51
N ASP A 281 0.83 7.27 14.81
CA ASP A 281 1.29 6.09 15.55
C ASP A 281 0.33 4.90 15.35
N LEU A 282 -0.98 5.13 15.53
CA LEU A 282 -2.01 4.09 15.38
C LEU A 282 -2.01 3.50 13.96
N SER A 283 -2.01 4.35 12.94
CA SER A 283 -2.00 3.90 11.54
C SER A 283 -0.70 3.20 11.16
N ASN A 284 0.45 3.71 11.61
CA ASN A 284 1.76 3.12 11.35
C ASN A 284 1.93 1.77 12.04
N ASN A 285 1.42 1.62 13.27
CA ASN A 285 1.44 0.36 13.99
C ASN A 285 0.62 -0.71 13.26
N LEU A 286 -0.63 -0.40 12.87
CA LEU A 286 -1.46 -1.31 12.09
C LEU A 286 -0.78 -1.69 10.75
N TYR A 287 -0.25 -0.70 10.03
CA TYR A 287 0.47 -0.92 8.78
C TYR A 287 1.69 -1.83 8.97
N ALA A 288 2.53 -1.56 9.97
CA ALA A 288 3.71 -2.34 10.24
C ALA A 288 3.37 -3.78 10.63
N MET A 289 2.33 -3.99 11.46
CA MET A 289 1.80 -5.32 11.77
C MET A 289 1.33 -6.07 10.52
N ALA A 290 0.67 -5.38 9.59
CA ALA A 290 0.23 -5.97 8.33
C ALA A 290 1.41 -6.41 7.45
N VAL A 291 2.44 -5.57 7.32
CA VAL A 291 3.66 -5.91 6.56
C VAL A 291 4.43 -7.06 7.20
N LEU A 292 4.48 -7.11 8.53
CA LEU A 292 5.16 -8.17 9.28
C LEU A 292 4.37 -9.49 9.31
N GLY A 293 3.15 -9.54 8.76
CA GLY A 293 2.31 -10.73 8.81
C GLY A 293 1.89 -11.10 10.23
N CYS A 294 1.69 -10.10 11.10
CA CYS A 294 1.24 -10.28 12.48
C CYS A 294 -0.24 -10.68 12.54
N SER A 295 -0.58 -11.83 11.95
CA SER A 295 -1.89 -12.47 11.97
C SER A 295 -1.89 -13.66 12.94
N GLY A 296 -3.04 -13.95 13.56
CA GLY A 296 -3.21 -15.07 14.48
C GLY A 296 -3.51 -14.65 15.92
N VAL A 297 -3.67 -15.65 16.79
CA VAL A 297 -4.13 -15.45 18.18
C VAL A 297 -3.18 -14.57 19.00
N ASP A 298 -1.88 -14.70 18.78
CA ASP A 298 -0.83 -13.95 19.51
C ASP A 298 -0.92 -12.43 19.31
N TYR A 299 -1.46 -11.97 18.18
CA TYR A 299 -1.54 -10.55 17.83
C TYR A 299 -2.94 -9.94 18.01
N THR A 300 -3.93 -10.78 18.31
CA THR A 300 -5.35 -10.39 18.30
C THR A 300 -5.64 -9.31 19.35
N GLU A 301 -5.05 -9.38 20.54
CA GLU A 301 -5.25 -8.36 21.59
C GLU A 301 -4.67 -7.01 21.17
N ALA A 302 -3.44 -6.99 20.66
CA ALA A 302 -2.79 -5.76 20.21
C ALA A 302 -3.57 -5.08 19.09
N GLN A 303 -4.03 -5.86 18.10
CA GLN A 303 -4.90 -5.38 17.03
C GLN A 303 -6.22 -4.81 17.57
N ARG A 304 -6.84 -5.47 18.55
CA ARG A 304 -8.09 -5.00 19.18
C ARG A 304 -7.88 -3.69 19.93
N CYS A 305 -6.82 -3.57 20.71
CA CYS A 305 -6.48 -2.35 21.44
C CYS A 305 -6.21 -1.17 20.50
N LEU A 306 -5.42 -1.40 19.44
CA LEU A 306 -5.17 -0.40 18.40
C LEU A 306 -6.46 0.02 17.70
N ALA A 307 -7.31 -0.94 17.32
CA ALA A 307 -8.58 -0.65 16.66
C ALA A 307 -9.51 0.18 17.56
N ARG A 308 -9.62 -0.19 18.84
CA ARG A 308 -10.41 0.53 19.83
C ARG A 308 -9.91 1.96 20.05
N ALA A 309 -8.59 2.14 20.20
CA ALA A 309 -7.98 3.45 20.38
C ALA A 309 -8.21 4.33 19.14
N ALA A 310 -8.04 3.78 17.94
CA ALA A 310 -8.28 4.47 16.68
C ALA A 310 -9.75 4.89 16.52
N VAL A 311 -10.71 4.02 16.83
CA VAL A 311 -12.14 4.40 16.83
C VAL A 311 -12.41 5.55 17.79
N ARG A 312 -11.85 5.51 19.01
CA ARG A 312 -12.02 6.58 20.00
C ARG A 312 -11.41 7.91 19.55
N LEU A 313 -10.20 7.87 18.97
CA LEU A 313 -9.54 9.07 18.46
C LEU A 313 -10.30 9.64 17.26
N MET A 314 -10.73 8.80 16.33
CA MET A 314 -11.46 9.25 15.13
C MET A 314 -12.82 9.86 15.46
N LYS A 315 -13.48 9.42 16.54
CA LYS A 315 -14.69 10.06 17.06
C LYS A 315 -14.43 11.43 17.70
N ARG A 316 -13.31 11.60 18.40
CA ARG A 316 -12.99 12.85 19.13
C ARG A 316 -12.36 13.92 18.23
N ALA A 317 -11.47 13.49 17.34
CA ALA A 317 -10.61 14.33 16.52
C ALA A 317 -10.37 13.64 15.17
N PRO A 318 -11.41 13.51 14.32
CA PRO A 318 -11.29 12.85 13.03
C PRO A 318 -10.20 13.50 12.16
N THR A 319 -10.03 14.82 12.25
CA THR A 319 -9.05 15.63 11.49
C THR A 319 -7.60 15.28 11.77
N ASP A 320 -7.30 14.62 12.88
CA ASP A 320 -5.94 14.16 13.20
C ASP A 320 -5.51 13.00 12.29
N PHE A 321 -6.47 12.25 11.74
CA PHE A 321 -6.19 11.26 10.72
C PHE A 321 -6.04 11.95 9.36
N THR A 322 -4.81 11.99 8.87
CA THR A 322 -4.46 12.38 7.50
C THR A 322 -4.97 11.33 6.50
N GLU A 323 -4.97 11.70 5.23
CA GLU A 323 -5.36 10.83 4.12
C GLU A 323 -4.49 9.56 4.09
N GLN A 324 -3.19 9.72 4.33
CA GLN A 324 -2.24 8.62 4.49
C GLN A 324 -2.57 7.74 5.70
N ALA A 325 -2.92 8.32 6.84
CA ALA A 325 -3.27 7.56 8.04
C ALA A 325 -4.54 6.73 7.81
N LEU A 326 -5.57 7.29 7.16
CA LEU A 326 -6.80 6.59 6.79
C LEU A 326 -6.53 5.46 5.80
N SER A 327 -5.75 5.74 4.75
CA SER A 327 -5.35 4.76 3.75
C SER A 327 -4.56 3.60 4.35
N ASN A 328 -3.53 3.89 5.15
CA ASN A 328 -2.72 2.88 5.84
C ASN A 328 -3.56 2.03 6.78
N THR A 329 -4.49 2.65 7.50
CA THR A 329 -5.41 1.94 8.40
C THR A 329 -6.27 0.95 7.63
N LEU A 330 -6.96 1.40 6.57
CA LEU A 330 -7.82 0.54 5.77
C LEU A 330 -7.04 -0.59 5.09
N TRP A 331 -5.88 -0.27 4.52
CA TRP A 331 -5.00 -1.26 3.90
C TRP A 331 -4.53 -2.30 4.91
N ALA A 332 -4.09 -1.88 6.10
CA ALA A 332 -3.66 -2.79 7.15
C ALA A 332 -4.76 -3.75 7.59
N LEU A 333 -5.98 -3.25 7.79
CA LEU A 333 -7.12 -4.08 8.18
C LEU A 333 -7.51 -5.08 7.06
N ALA A 334 -7.43 -4.65 5.80
CA ALA A 334 -7.68 -5.50 4.64
C ALA A 334 -6.64 -6.62 4.49
N THR A 335 -5.38 -6.33 4.82
CA THR A 335 -4.27 -7.29 4.76
C THR A 335 -4.28 -8.25 5.95
N LEU A 336 -4.48 -7.75 7.17
CA LEU A 336 -4.45 -8.56 8.39
C LEU A 336 -5.67 -9.47 8.55
N GLN A 337 -6.82 -9.05 8.03
CA GLN A 337 -8.11 -9.72 8.20
C GLN A 337 -8.30 -10.26 9.64
N PRO A 338 -8.15 -9.40 10.67
CA PRO A 338 -8.14 -9.85 12.05
C PRO A 338 -9.48 -10.54 12.39
N PRO A 339 -9.48 -11.53 13.30
CA PRO A 339 -10.68 -12.31 13.62
C PRO A 339 -11.88 -11.38 13.87
N GLY A 340 -13.00 -11.68 13.23
CA GLY A 340 -14.19 -10.82 13.21
C GLY A 340 -14.58 -10.36 14.62
N GLY A 341 -14.57 -9.04 14.83
CA GLY A 341 -14.90 -8.42 16.09
C GLY A 341 -15.40 -6.99 15.90
N SER A 342 -16.25 -6.52 16.80
CA SER A 342 -16.95 -5.23 16.68
C SER A 342 -16.02 -4.03 16.47
N HIS A 343 -14.82 -4.04 17.05
CA HIS A 343 -13.88 -2.92 16.98
C HIS A 343 -13.21 -2.77 15.60
N THR A 344 -12.82 -3.87 14.96
CA THR A 344 -12.24 -3.85 13.61
C THR A 344 -13.26 -3.31 12.62
N GLN A 345 -14.49 -3.82 12.67
CA GLN A 345 -15.56 -3.35 11.79
C GLN A 345 -15.92 -1.89 12.09
N ALA A 346 -16.00 -1.49 13.36
CA ALA A 346 -16.25 -0.10 13.74
C ALA A 346 -15.14 0.85 13.25
N LEU A 347 -13.87 0.39 13.21
CA LEU A 347 -12.77 1.18 12.66
C LEU A 347 -12.89 1.34 11.15
N VAL A 348 -13.22 0.26 10.42
CA VAL A 348 -13.50 0.33 8.99
C VAL A 348 -14.65 1.32 8.73
N ASP A 349 -15.75 1.20 9.48
CA ASP A 349 -16.92 2.06 9.31
C ASP A 349 -16.61 3.52 9.63
N ALA A 350 -15.82 3.79 10.68
CA ALA A 350 -15.37 5.14 11.03
C ALA A 350 -14.46 5.74 9.95
N ALA A 351 -13.48 4.98 9.45
CA ALA A 351 -12.58 5.45 8.39
C ALA A 351 -13.35 5.73 7.08
N LEU A 352 -14.33 4.88 6.74
CA LEU A 352 -15.19 5.09 5.57
C LEU A 352 -16.18 6.25 5.77
N ALA A 353 -16.68 6.48 6.99
CA ALA A 353 -17.50 7.64 7.29
C ALA A 353 -16.70 8.93 7.15
N GLU A 354 -15.44 8.94 7.58
CA GLU A 354 -14.59 10.11 7.45
C GLU A 354 -14.25 10.42 5.99
N TRP A 355 -14.01 9.37 5.20
CA TRP A 355 -13.95 9.52 3.75
C TRP A 355 -15.24 10.09 3.17
N ARG A 356 -16.44 9.63 3.57
CA ARG A 356 -17.71 10.17 3.05
C ARG A 356 -17.85 11.67 3.34
N ARG A 357 -17.28 12.12 4.46
CA ARG A 357 -17.33 13.51 4.90
C ARG A 357 -16.38 14.42 4.11
N ARG A 358 -15.13 13.99 3.87
CA ARG A 358 -14.10 14.82 3.19
C ARG A 358 -13.93 14.53 1.70
N GLY A 359 -14.41 13.39 1.22
CA GLY A 359 -14.07 12.86 -0.10
C GLY A 359 -12.63 12.35 -0.18
N VAL A 360 -12.04 12.43 -1.37
CA VAL A 360 -10.66 12.00 -1.66
C VAL A 360 -9.71 13.19 -1.89
N VAL A 361 -10.10 14.39 -1.46
CA VAL A 361 -9.24 15.58 -1.55
C VAL A 361 -8.00 15.36 -0.69
N GLY A 362 -6.82 15.69 -1.22
CA GLY A 362 -5.54 15.51 -0.50
C GLY A 362 -4.93 14.11 -0.59
N TYR A 363 -5.66 13.11 -1.07
CA TYR A 363 -5.12 11.75 -1.24
C TYR A 363 -4.00 11.76 -2.29
N THR A 364 -2.84 11.22 -1.93
CA THR A 364 -1.82 10.92 -2.93
C THR A 364 -2.26 9.75 -3.82
N PRO A 365 -1.63 9.55 -4.98
CA PRO A 365 -1.89 8.38 -5.82
C PRO A 365 -1.75 7.05 -5.09
N GLN A 366 -0.73 6.94 -4.23
CA GLN A 366 -0.51 5.78 -3.37
C GLN A 366 -1.66 5.59 -2.37
N ASP A 367 -2.11 6.66 -1.72
CA ASP A 367 -3.23 6.59 -0.76
C ASP A 367 -4.51 6.11 -1.44
N LEU A 368 -4.75 6.61 -2.65
CA LEU A 368 -5.92 6.25 -3.42
C LEU A 368 -5.88 4.77 -3.85
N SER A 369 -4.75 4.29 -4.37
CA SER A 369 -4.62 2.90 -4.79
C SER A 369 -4.71 1.93 -3.61
N ASN A 370 -4.11 2.27 -2.47
CA ASN A 370 -4.15 1.45 -1.25
C ASN A 370 -5.58 1.38 -0.70
N THR A 371 -6.26 2.51 -0.64
CA THR A 371 -7.66 2.56 -0.18
C THR A 371 -8.58 1.82 -1.15
N ALA A 372 -8.36 1.92 -2.47
CA ALA A 372 -9.12 1.17 -3.47
C ALA A 372 -8.97 -0.34 -3.28
N TRP A 373 -7.74 -0.81 -3.12
CA TRP A 373 -7.45 -2.22 -2.89
C TRP A 373 -8.08 -2.69 -1.57
N ALA A 374 -7.91 -1.93 -0.50
CA ALA A 374 -8.50 -2.21 0.80
C ALA A 374 -10.02 -2.32 0.69
N ARG A 375 -10.67 -1.37 0.01
CA ARG A 375 -12.11 -1.37 -0.19
C ARG A 375 -12.58 -2.57 -1.00
N ALA A 376 -11.78 -3.04 -1.96
CA ALA A 376 -12.09 -4.24 -2.74
C ALA A 376 -11.97 -5.54 -1.93
N LYS A 377 -11.11 -5.57 -0.90
CA LYS A 377 -10.84 -6.74 -0.05
C LYS A 377 -11.66 -6.81 1.23
N LEU A 378 -11.99 -5.66 1.82
CA LEU A 378 -12.75 -5.60 3.08
C LEU A 378 -14.18 -6.15 2.91
N PRO A 379 -14.74 -6.79 3.95
CA PRO A 379 -16.13 -7.21 3.96
C PRO A 379 -17.07 -6.06 3.62
N ARG A 380 -18.12 -6.37 2.87
CA ARG A 380 -19.20 -5.44 2.57
C ARG A 380 -20.33 -5.73 3.55
N SER A 381 -21.00 -4.69 4.05
CA SER A 381 -22.19 -4.85 4.90
C SER A 381 -23.18 -5.79 4.23
N GLU A 382 -23.74 -6.74 4.97
CA GLU A 382 -24.67 -7.73 4.46
C GLU A 382 -25.92 -7.05 3.90
N GLY A 383 -26.17 -7.25 2.62
CA GLY A 383 -27.30 -6.68 1.89
C GLY A 383 -27.52 -7.42 0.58
N PRO A 384 -28.71 -7.33 -0.03
CA PRO A 384 -29.05 -8.11 -1.21
C PRO A 384 -28.37 -7.61 -2.51
N ASP A 385 -27.67 -6.47 -2.45
CA ASP A 385 -26.84 -5.94 -3.54
C ASP A 385 -25.35 -6.13 -3.19
N PRO A 386 -24.58 -6.91 -3.97
CA PRO A 386 -23.15 -7.10 -3.71
C PRO A 386 -22.31 -5.84 -3.94
N HIS A 387 -22.89 -4.77 -4.50
CA HIS A 387 -22.25 -3.49 -4.77
C HIS A 387 -23.15 -2.32 -4.30
N PRO A 388 -23.30 -2.06 -3.00
CA PRO A 388 -24.19 -1.01 -2.51
C PRO A 388 -23.77 0.41 -2.97
N GLU A 389 -24.69 1.37 -3.04
CA GLU A 389 -24.43 2.73 -3.54
C GLU A 389 -23.19 3.40 -2.90
N PRO A 390 -22.98 3.34 -1.57
CA PRO A 390 -21.81 3.97 -0.96
C PRO A 390 -20.48 3.33 -1.40
N TYR A 391 -20.50 2.04 -1.74
CA TYR A 391 -19.35 1.34 -2.32
C TYR A 391 -19.04 1.89 -3.71
N GLN A 392 -20.07 2.04 -4.54
CA GLN A 392 -19.91 2.52 -5.91
C GLN A 392 -19.48 3.99 -5.97
N ARG A 393 -20.06 4.83 -5.11
CA ARG A 393 -19.73 6.24 -5.00
C ARG A 393 -18.25 6.45 -4.67
N TRP A 394 -17.67 5.57 -3.83
CA TRP A 394 -16.25 5.60 -3.51
C TRP A 394 -15.37 5.42 -4.74
N PHE A 395 -15.57 4.33 -5.48
CA PHE A 395 -14.76 4.06 -6.68
C PHE A 395 -14.97 5.11 -7.76
N LYS A 396 -16.20 5.65 -7.90
CA LYS A 396 -16.47 6.79 -8.80
C LYS A 396 -15.62 8.01 -8.45
N ALA A 397 -15.59 8.40 -7.17
CA ALA A 397 -14.77 9.53 -6.70
C ALA A 397 -13.27 9.26 -6.90
N ALA A 398 -12.81 8.03 -6.64
CA ALA A 398 -11.42 7.65 -6.86
C ALA A 398 -11.02 7.77 -8.34
N MET A 399 -11.84 7.25 -9.26
CA MET A 399 -11.57 7.37 -10.70
C MET A 399 -11.59 8.83 -11.16
N GLN A 400 -12.51 9.66 -10.63
CA GLN A 400 -12.54 11.09 -10.92
C GLN A 400 -11.26 11.80 -10.45
N ALA A 401 -10.75 11.47 -9.26
CA ALA A 401 -9.48 12.00 -8.77
C ALA A 401 -8.29 11.56 -9.63
N ALA A 402 -8.27 10.29 -10.07
CA ALA A 402 -7.20 9.77 -10.93
C ALA A 402 -7.17 10.42 -12.34
N VAL A 403 -8.31 10.93 -12.81
CA VAL A 403 -8.42 11.71 -14.06
C VAL A 403 -8.00 13.19 -13.88
N GLN A 404 -7.77 13.69 -12.66
CA GLN A 404 -7.27 15.05 -12.47
C GLN A 404 -5.78 15.16 -12.80
N ALA A 405 -5.34 16.27 -13.39
CA ALA A 405 -3.95 16.45 -13.84
C ALA A 405 -2.93 16.30 -12.69
N GLY A 406 -3.28 16.76 -11.49
CA GLY A 406 -2.44 16.64 -10.29
C GLY A 406 -2.08 15.20 -9.93
N PHE A 407 -2.96 14.23 -10.17
CA PHE A 407 -2.69 12.82 -9.91
C PHE A 407 -1.51 12.31 -10.74
N GLY A 408 -1.46 12.66 -12.03
CA GLY A 408 -0.42 12.16 -12.94
C GLY A 408 0.97 12.72 -12.69
N GLY A 409 1.08 13.94 -12.15
CA GLY A 409 2.37 14.55 -11.83
C GLY A 409 3.05 13.94 -10.59
N SER A 410 2.27 13.46 -9.62
CA SER A 410 2.78 12.89 -8.37
C SER A 410 2.81 11.36 -8.32
N ALA A 411 2.12 10.68 -9.24
CA ALA A 411 2.00 9.22 -9.23
C ALA A 411 3.32 8.54 -9.60
N LYS A 412 3.72 7.55 -8.81
CA LYS A 412 4.79 6.61 -9.15
C LYS A 412 4.26 5.58 -10.16
N SER A 413 5.18 4.86 -10.81
CA SER A 413 4.81 3.81 -11.78
C SER A 413 3.85 2.77 -11.20
N GLN A 414 4.05 2.38 -9.93
CA GLN A 414 3.25 1.36 -9.25
C GLN A 414 1.82 1.80 -8.87
N ASP A 415 1.54 3.10 -8.76
CA ASP A 415 0.25 3.57 -8.23
C ASP A 415 -0.89 3.31 -9.23
N TRP A 416 -0.59 3.43 -10.54
CA TRP A 416 -1.52 3.15 -11.63
C TRP A 416 -1.96 1.67 -11.75
N PRO A 417 -1.04 0.69 -11.86
CA PRO A 417 -1.41 -0.72 -11.91
C PRO A 417 -2.10 -1.15 -10.62
N ASN A 418 -1.73 -0.62 -9.45
CA ASN A 418 -2.40 -0.93 -8.19
C ASN A 418 -3.85 -0.42 -8.17
N LEU A 419 -4.10 0.80 -8.65
CA LEU A 419 -5.45 1.33 -8.79
C LEU A 419 -6.28 0.50 -9.79
N LEU A 420 -5.73 0.20 -10.96
CA LEU A 420 -6.41 -0.61 -11.97
C LEU A 420 -6.70 -2.04 -11.48
N TYR A 421 -5.77 -2.63 -10.73
CA TYR A 421 -5.96 -3.92 -10.07
C TYR A 421 -7.08 -3.89 -9.04
N ALA A 422 -7.11 -2.87 -8.20
CA ALA A 422 -8.20 -2.66 -7.25
C ALA A 422 -9.57 -2.49 -7.94
N LEU A 423 -9.62 -1.75 -9.05
CA LEU A 423 -10.81 -1.60 -9.88
C LEU A 423 -11.27 -2.93 -10.48
N GLY A 424 -10.33 -3.76 -10.93
CA GLY A 424 -10.58 -5.13 -11.38
C GLY A 424 -11.25 -5.97 -10.30
N LEU A 425 -10.64 -6.04 -9.10
CA LEU A 425 -11.21 -6.74 -7.94
C LEU A 425 -12.60 -6.22 -7.55
N ALA A 426 -12.80 -4.91 -7.65
CA ALA A 426 -14.07 -4.27 -7.36
C ALA A 426 -15.11 -4.43 -8.49
N ARG A 427 -14.69 -4.88 -9.68
CA ARG A 427 -15.48 -4.93 -10.92
C ARG A 427 -15.99 -3.55 -11.34
N HIS A 428 -15.23 -2.51 -11.02
CA HIS A 428 -15.53 -1.13 -11.36
C HIS A 428 -14.81 -0.76 -12.65
N ARG A 429 -15.56 -0.68 -13.75
CA ARG A 429 -14.98 -0.31 -15.04
C ARG A 429 -14.65 1.19 -15.09
N PRO A 430 -13.39 1.55 -15.34
CA PRO A 430 -12.99 2.95 -15.45
C PRO A 430 -13.47 3.59 -16.76
N PRO A 431 -13.60 4.92 -16.82
CA PRO A 431 -13.86 5.61 -18.08
C PRO A 431 -12.65 5.50 -19.01
N ASP A 432 -12.93 5.56 -20.32
CA ASP A 432 -11.93 5.57 -21.38
C ASP A 432 -10.89 6.70 -21.20
N THR A 433 -11.28 7.86 -20.67
CA THR A 433 -10.36 8.96 -20.34
C THR A 433 -9.25 8.55 -19.37
N LEU A 434 -9.56 7.70 -18.38
CA LEU A 434 -8.56 7.20 -17.43
C LEU A 434 -7.62 6.22 -18.12
N ILE A 435 -8.16 5.33 -18.94
CA ILE A 435 -7.37 4.35 -19.70
C ILE A 435 -6.46 5.03 -20.72
N THR A 436 -6.96 6.00 -21.47
CA THR A 436 -6.19 6.81 -22.42
C THR A 436 -5.03 7.51 -21.72
N ARG A 437 -5.26 8.06 -20.52
CA ARG A 437 -4.19 8.67 -19.73
C ARG A 437 -3.14 7.66 -19.27
N MET A 438 -3.56 6.48 -18.80
CA MET A 438 -2.64 5.41 -18.46
C MET A 438 -1.82 5.00 -19.69
N ALA A 439 -2.45 4.85 -20.86
CA ALA A 439 -1.75 4.56 -22.10
C ALA A 439 -0.72 5.66 -22.41
N ALA A 440 -1.09 6.94 -22.32
CA ALA A 440 -0.17 8.05 -22.58
C ALA A 440 1.02 8.17 -21.59
N ASN A 441 0.98 7.49 -20.44
CA ASN A 441 2.00 7.62 -19.40
C ASN A 441 3.34 6.96 -19.81
N GLN A 442 4.37 7.78 -20.03
CA GLN A 442 5.70 7.32 -20.40
C GLN A 442 6.41 6.51 -19.30
N GLN A 443 6.14 6.79 -18.02
CA GLN A 443 6.75 6.03 -16.92
C GLN A 443 6.27 4.58 -16.91
N LEU A 444 4.99 4.34 -17.23
CA LEU A 444 4.46 2.98 -17.33
C LEU A 444 5.18 2.18 -18.42
N ARG A 445 5.48 2.83 -19.55
CA ARG A 445 6.25 2.23 -20.64
C ARG A 445 7.68 1.84 -20.23
N ALA A 446 8.35 2.66 -19.43
CA ALA A 446 9.79 2.49 -19.15
C ALA A 446 10.09 1.71 -17.87
N ARG A 447 9.21 1.77 -16.87
CA ARG A 447 9.52 1.37 -15.48
C ARG A 447 8.65 0.25 -14.94
N MET A 448 7.58 -0.16 -15.64
CA MET A 448 6.76 -1.25 -15.12
C MET A 448 7.53 -2.57 -15.11
N ASN A 449 7.40 -3.27 -13.99
CA ASN A 449 7.85 -4.65 -13.82
C ASN A 449 6.82 -5.63 -14.41
N GLY A 450 7.19 -6.91 -14.47
CA GLY A 450 6.34 -7.97 -15.02
C GLY A 450 5.01 -8.12 -14.28
N GLN A 451 5.05 -8.09 -12.95
CA GLN A 451 3.86 -8.24 -12.11
C GLN A 451 2.85 -7.10 -12.33
N GLU A 452 3.33 -5.86 -12.41
CA GLU A 452 2.51 -4.68 -12.66
C GLU A 452 1.84 -4.76 -14.05
N CYS A 453 2.57 -5.25 -15.06
CA CYS A 453 2.02 -5.44 -16.41
C CYS A 453 0.93 -6.53 -16.41
N ALA A 454 1.20 -7.67 -15.80
CA ALA A 454 0.24 -8.78 -15.71
C ALA A 454 -1.01 -8.39 -14.92
N ASN A 455 -0.88 -7.71 -13.77
CA ASN A 455 -2.03 -7.25 -12.99
C ASN A 455 -2.90 -6.27 -13.78
N SER A 456 -2.28 -5.40 -14.58
CA SER A 456 -2.98 -4.45 -15.43
C SER A 456 -3.72 -5.15 -16.57
N LEU A 457 -3.05 -6.06 -17.30
CA LEU A 457 -3.67 -6.85 -18.37
C LEU A 457 -4.82 -7.71 -17.84
N TRP A 458 -4.61 -8.40 -16.71
CA TRP A 458 -5.64 -9.18 -16.05
C TRP A 458 -6.86 -8.34 -15.69
N SER A 459 -6.65 -7.13 -15.18
CA SER A 459 -7.73 -6.23 -14.80
C SER A 459 -8.47 -5.66 -16.01
N LEU A 460 -7.77 -5.34 -17.10
CA LEU A 460 -8.39 -4.95 -18.36
C LEU A 460 -9.23 -6.11 -18.93
N ALA A 461 -8.71 -7.33 -18.93
CA ALA A 461 -9.45 -8.50 -19.38
C ALA A 461 -10.70 -8.71 -18.53
N LEU A 462 -10.60 -8.58 -17.21
CA LEU A 462 -11.74 -8.71 -16.31
C LEU A 462 -12.81 -7.63 -16.55
N LEU A 463 -12.42 -6.38 -16.74
CA LEU A 463 -13.31 -5.23 -16.80
C LEU A 463 -13.88 -4.95 -18.20
N TYR A 464 -13.15 -5.31 -19.25
CA TYR A 464 -13.51 -5.00 -20.64
C TYR A 464 -13.84 -6.25 -21.45
N GLY A 465 -13.29 -7.41 -21.07
CA GLY A 465 -13.53 -8.66 -21.77
C GLY A 465 -13.00 -8.64 -23.20
N ARG A 466 -13.82 -9.12 -24.14
CA ARG A 466 -13.47 -9.23 -25.55
C ARG A 466 -13.47 -7.85 -26.22
N LEU A 467 -12.36 -7.51 -26.88
CA LEU A 467 -12.19 -6.19 -27.52
C LEU A 467 -13.11 -5.98 -28.72
N GLU A 468 -13.55 -7.05 -29.37
CA GLU A 468 -14.52 -7.00 -30.48
C GLU A 468 -15.91 -6.51 -30.06
N LEU A 469 -16.24 -6.61 -28.76
CA LEU A 469 -17.51 -6.14 -28.19
C LEU A 469 -17.44 -4.68 -27.75
N LEU A 470 -16.29 -4.02 -27.91
CA LEU A 470 -16.09 -2.62 -27.59
C LEU A 470 -16.23 -1.76 -28.86
N ASP A 471 -16.69 -0.54 -28.67
CA ASP A 471 -16.84 0.46 -29.73
C ASP A 471 -16.03 1.74 -29.45
N GLY A 472 -15.84 2.52 -30.52
CA GLY A 472 -15.31 3.88 -30.49
C GLY A 472 -14.08 4.11 -29.60
N ALA A 473 -14.20 5.10 -28.71
CA ALA A 473 -13.12 5.56 -27.85
C ALA A 473 -12.71 4.53 -26.79
N SER A 474 -13.66 3.75 -26.26
CA SER A 474 -13.33 2.71 -25.26
C SER A 474 -12.44 1.63 -25.86
N ARG A 475 -12.71 1.19 -27.09
CA ARG A 475 -11.87 0.19 -27.76
C ARG A 475 -10.46 0.71 -27.99
N ALA A 476 -10.34 1.91 -28.57
CA ALA A 476 -9.05 2.52 -28.88
C ALA A 476 -8.19 2.73 -27.62
N ALA A 477 -8.79 3.21 -26.52
CA ALA A 477 -8.08 3.42 -25.26
C ALA A 477 -7.51 2.10 -24.71
N VAL A 478 -8.34 1.04 -24.67
CA VAL A 478 -7.93 -0.26 -24.13
C VAL A 478 -6.88 -0.93 -25.02
N GLU A 479 -7.07 -0.93 -26.34
CA GLU A 479 -6.07 -1.46 -27.28
C GLU A 479 -4.72 -0.76 -27.10
N ALA A 480 -4.70 0.57 -27.02
CA ALA A 480 -3.47 1.34 -26.82
C ALA A 480 -2.75 1.00 -25.50
N LEU A 481 -3.49 0.73 -24.42
CA LEU A 481 -2.90 0.33 -23.15
C LEU A 481 -2.41 -1.13 -23.18
N VAL A 482 -3.18 -2.04 -23.76
CA VAL A 482 -2.81 -3.46 -23.93
C VAL A 482 -1.52 -3.56 -24.73
N GLU A 483 -1.41 -2.84 -25.84
CA GLU A 483 -0.21 -2.83 -26.68
C GLU A 483 1.04 -2.39 -25.91
N ARG A 484 0.90 -1.41 -25.03
CA ARG A 484 2.00 -0.91 -24.18
C ARG A 484 2.43 -1.94 -23.14
N LEU A 485 1.46 -2.56 -22.46
CA LEU A 485 1.71 -3.53 -21.39
C LEU A 485 2.31 -4.83 -21.95
N ALA A 486 1.72 -5.37 -23.01
CA ALA A 486 2.22 -6.58 -23.67
C ALA A 486 3.57 -6.33 -24.37
N GLY A 487 3.77 -5.15 -24.95
CA GLY A 487 5.05 -4.73 -25.49
C GLY A 487 6.16 -4.68 -24.43
N ARG A 488 5.86 -4.13 -23.25
CA ARG A 488 6.78 -4.10 -22.11
C ARG A 488 7.12 -5.50 -21.61
N LEU A 489 6.14 -6.38 -21.44
CA LEU A 489 6.37 -7.79 -21.09
C LEU A 489 7.27 -8.50 -22.11
N GLY A 490 7.03 -8.28 -23.40
CA GLY A 490 7.87 -8.83 -24.47
C GLY A 490 9.30 -8.28 -24.47
N GLN A 491 9.55 -7.08 -23.92
CA GLN A 491 10.91 -6.56 -23.70
C GLN A 491 11.58 -7.25 -22.51
N LEU A 492 10.86 -7.39 -21.38
CA LEU A 492 11.38 -8.06 -20.18
C LEU A 492 11.76 -9.51 -20.48
N LEU A 493 10.93 -10.23 -21.24
CA LEU A 493 11.22 -11.60 -21.69
C LEU A 493 12.48 -11.73 -22.56
N ARG A 494 12.87 -10.67 -23.28
CA ARG A 494 14.02 -10.69 -24.20
C ARG A 494 15.32 -10.21 -23.57
N GLY A 495 15.28 -9.58 -22.40
CA GLY A 495 16.40 -8.79 -21.87
C GLY A 495 17.56 -9.57 -21.22
N GLY A 496 17.67 -10.89 -21.43
CA GLY A 496 18.85 -11.67 -20.98
C GLY A 496 19.03 -11.76 -19.47
N ALA A 497 20.26 -12.02 -19.00
CA ALA A 497 20.58 -12.32 -17.61
C ALA A 497 20.39 -11.13 -16.63
N GLU A 498 20.33 -9.90 -17.14
CA GLU A 498 20.09 -8.67 -16.34
C GLU A 498 18.61 -8.25 -16.29
N ALA A 499 17.74 -8.90 -17.07
CA ALA A 499 16.32 -8.62 -17.06
C ALA A 499 15.59 -9.34 -15.92
N GLU A 500 14.49 -8.74 -15.45
CA GLU A 500 13.59 -9.35 -14.48
C GLU A 500 13.17 -10.75 -14.94
N ARG A 501 13.52 -11.77 -14.15
CA ARG A 501 13.05 -13.13 -14.40
C ARG A 501 11.56 -13.20 -14.09
N LEU A 502 10.75 -13.25 -15.14
CA LEU A 502 9.30 -13.36 -14.99
C LEU A 502 8.95 -14.73 -14.40
N VAL A 503 8.20 -14.71 -13.30
CA VAL A 503 7.64 -15.93 -12.69
C VAL A 503 6.47 -16.44 -13.53
N GLU A 504 6.20 -17.75 -13.45
CA GLU A 504 5.14 -18.42 -14.22
C GLU A 504 3.78 -17.73 -14.08
N GLN A 505 3.42 -17.33 -12.86
CA GLN A 505 2.16 -16.60 -12.59
C GLN A 505 1.99 -15.34 -13.44
N VAL A 506 3.05 -14.59 -13.69
CA VAL A 506 3.02 -13.36 -14.50
C VAL A 506 2.68 -13.69 -15.95
N LEU A 507 3.28 -14.74 -16.49
CA LEU A 507 3.04 -15.20 -17.86
C LEU A 507 1.63 -15.76 -18.00
N CYS A 508 1.21 -16.64 -17.09
CA CYS A 508 -0.13 -17.23 -17.11
C CYS A 508 -1.21 -16.16 -17.03
N ASN A 509 -1.09 -15.19 -16.13
CA ASN A 509 -2.05 -14.09 -16.02
C ASN A 509 -2.12 -13.24 -17.30
N SER A 510 -0.98 -12.99 -17.93
CA SER A 510 -0.89 -12.15 -19.13
C SER A 510 -1.46 -12.88 -20.36
N LEU A 511 -1.12 -14.15 -20.54
CA LEU A 511 -1.64 -14.99 -21.64
C LEU A 511 -3.14 -15.20 -21.49
N TRP A 512 -3.61 -15.51 -20.29
CA TRP A 512 -5.04 -15.61 -19.99
C TRP A 512 -5.76 -14.30 -20.33
N ALA A 513 -5.20 -13.15 -19.94
CA ALA A 513 -5.81 -11.86 -20.23
C ALA A 513 -5.92 -11.58 -21.73
N LEU A 514 -4.86 -11.83 -22.50
CA LEU A 514 -4.87 -11.66 -23.95
C LEU A 514 -5.86 -12.63 -24.63
N ALA A 515 -5.95 -13.87 -24.15
CA ALA A 515 -6.91 -14.84 -24.66
C ALA A 515 -8.37 -14.42 -24.40
N VAL A 516 -8.67 -13.84 -23.23
CA VAL A 516 -9.98 -13.24 -22.93
C VAL A 516 -10.28 -12.08 -23.87
N MET A 517 -9.30 -11.25 -24.18
CA MET A 517 -9.46 -10.08 -25.05
C MET A 517 -9.69 -10.44 -26.52
N GLY A 518 -9.19 -11.58 -26.96
CA GLY A 518 -9.41 -12.14 -28.29
C GLY A 518 -8.12 -12.60 -28.97
N GLN A 519 -8.26 -13.44 -30.01
CA GLN A 519 -7.13 -14.01 -30.73
C GLN A 519 -6.23 -12.94 -31.38
N ASP A 520 -6.82 -11.85 -31.87
CA ASP A 520 -6.07 -10.73 -32.45
C ASP A 520 -5.18 -10.03 -31.42
N ALA A 521 -5.64 -9.91 -30.16
CA ALA A 521 -4.86 -9.29 -29.10
C ALA A 521 -3.60 -10.11 -28.80
N LEU A 522 -3.71 -11.45 -28.74
CA LEU A 522 -2.56 -12.33 -28.56
C LEU A 522 -1.65 -12.36 -29.81
N ALA A 523 -2.24 -12.43 -31.02
CA ALA A 523 -1.51 -12.54 -32.27
C ALA A 523 -0.62 -11.33 -32.58
N ARG A 524 -1.03 -10.13 -32.17
CA ARG A 524 -0.23 -8.89 -32.30
C ARG A 524 1.08 -8.92 -31.51
N HIS A 525 1.20 -9.79 -30.50
CA HIS A 525 2.35 -9.84 -29.60
C HIS A 525 3.18 -11.12 -29.78
N ARG A 526 4.01 -11.14 -30.83
CA ARG A 526 4.79 -12.31 -31.28
C ARG A 526 5.53 -13.06 -30.17
N THR A 527 6.16 -12.37 -29.23
CA THR A 527 6.90 -12.99 -28.12
C THR A 527 5.97 -13.76 -27.17
N LEU A 528 4.85 -13.15 -26.76
CA LEU A 528 3.88 -13.80 -25.89
C LEU A 528 3.13 -14.92 -26.62
N LYS A 529 2.83 -14.73 -27.91
CA LYS A 529 2.28 -15.77 -28.77
C LYS A 529 3.21 -17.00 -28.83
N ALA A 530 4.51 -16.80 -29.04
CA ALA A 530 5.47 -17.90 -29.07
C ALA A 530 5.54 -18.67 -27.74
N VAL A 531 5.42 -17.97 -26.59
CA VAL A 531 5.30 -18.62 -25.28
C VAL A 531 4.01 -19.41 -25.17
N ASN A 532 2.88 -18.86 -25.63
CA ASN A 532 1.60 -19.58 -25.64
C ASN A 532 1.66 -20.85 -26.50
N ASP A 533 2.20 -20.75 -27.72
CA ASP A 533 2.35 -21.88 -28.65
C ASP A 533 3.27 -22.98 -28.07
N LEU A 534 4.22 -22.62 -27.21
CA LEU A 534 5.05 -23.57 -26.47
C LEU A 534 4.26 -24.24 -25.33
N VAL A 535 3.54 -23.45 -24.53
CA VAL A 535 2.74 -23.94 -23.40
C VAL A 535 1.59 -24.85 -23.87
N GLU A 536 0.93 -24.53 -24.99
CA GLU A 536 -0.14 -25.36 -25.57
C GLU A 536 0.38 -26.73 -26.04
N LYS A 537 1.64 -26.82 -26.49
CA LYS A 537 2.29 -28.09 -26.84
C LYS A 537 2.54 -28.97 -25.61
N GLU A 538 2.83 -28.38 -24.46
CA GLU A 538 3.15 -29.08 -23.20
C GLU A 538 1.90 -29.48 -22.37
N LEU A 539 0.81 -28.70 -22.44
CA LEU A 539 -0.39 -28.87 -21.59
C LEU A 539 -1.40 -29.94 -22.01
N HIS A 540 -1.09 -30.83 -22.96
CA HIS A 540 -2.01 -31.88 -23.40
C HIS A 540 -2.33 -32.97 -22.34
N HIS A 541 -1.97 -32.79 -21.06
CA HIS A 541 -2.17 -33.75 -19.97
C HIS A 541 -2.74 -33.12 -18.67
N GLY A 542 -4.06 -33.27 -18.44
CA GLY A 542 -4.67 -33.30 -17.08
C GLY A 542 -5.68 -32.20 -16.73
N ALA A 543 -6.86 -32.59 -16.23
CA ALA A 543 -7.94 -31.69 -15.77
C ALA A 543 -8.52 -32.16 -14.42
N VAL A 544 -8.86 -31.23 -13.50
CA VAL A 544 -9.66 -31.52 -12.28
C VAL A 544 -10.64 -30.39 -11.90
N ALA A 545 -11.77 -30.89 -11.39
CA ALA A 545 -13.03 -30.44 -10.78
C ALA A 545 -13.20 -29.12 -9.97
N THR A 546 -14.50 -28.82 -9.75
CA THR A 546 -15.15 -27.63 -9.16
C THR A 546 -16.16 -27.97 -8.05
N THR A 547 -16.55 -26.97 -7.24
CA THR A 547 -17.51 -26.99 -6.10
C THR A 547 -18.74 -26.03 -6.28
N GLU A 548 -19.54 -25.84 -5.22
CA GLU A 548 -20.99 -26.03 -5.09
C GLU A 548 -21.80 -24.72 -4.87
N SER A 549 -22.87 -24.47 -5.65
CA SER A 549 -24.04 -23.58 -5.36
C SER A 549 -25.06 -23.54 -6.53
N GLU A 550 -25.70 -24.67 -6.88
CA GLU A 550 -26.49 -24.81 -8.13
C GLU A 550 -27.91 -25.37 -7.95
N SER A 551 -28.25 -25.87 -6.77
CA SER A 551 -29.42 -26.76 -6.57
C SER A 551 -30.79 -26.15 -6.81
N GLU A 552 -30.92 -24.82 -6.80
CA GLU A 552 -32.22 -24.15 -6.82
C GLU A 552 -32.75 -23.88 -8.24
N VAL A 553 -31.86 -23.63 -9.20
CA VAL A 553 -32.20 -23.42 -10.63
C VAL A 553 -32.76 -24.69 -11.27
N LEU A 554 -32.32 -25.84 -10.79
CA LEU A 554 -32.60 -27.14 -11.39
C LEU A 554 -33.93 -27.74 -10.97
N GLN A 555 -34.42 -27.39 -9.78
CA GLN A 555 -35.77 -27.74 -9.35
C GLN A 555 -36.85 -27.10 -10.25
N ARG A 556 -36.56 -25.96 -10.89
CA ARG A 556 -37.50 -25.26 -11.78
C ARG A 556 -37.48 -25.79 -13.21
N LEU A 557 -36.34 -26.22 -13.71
CA LEU A 557 -36.23 -26.88 -15.02
C LEU A 557 -36.94 -28.25 -15.03
N GLU A 558 -36.93 -29.00 -13.92
CA GLU A 558 -37.66 -30.27 -13.80
C GLU A 558 -39.19 -30.07 -13.70
N ALA A 559 -39.64 -28.96 -13.09
CA ALA A 559 -41.07 -28.60 -13.05
C ALA A 559 -41.63 -28.28 -14.45
N LEU A 560 -40.85 -27.57 -15.27
CA LEU A 560 -41.18 -27.30 -16.68
C LEU A 560 -41.35 -28.57 -17.50
N ARG A 561 -40.45 -29.54 -17.33
CA ARG A 561 -40.56 -30.86 -17.97
C ARG A 561 -41.87 -31.56 -17.59
N GLN A 562 -42.24 -31.53 -16.32
CA GLN A 562 -43.47 -32.17 -15.83
C GLN A 562 -44.75 -31.46 -16.31
N SER A 563 -44.70 -30.13 -16.45
CA SER A 563 -45.82 -29.34 -16.99
C SER A 563 -46.07 -29.60 -18.48
N GLY A 564 -45.01 -29.74 -19.29
CA GLY A 564 -45.09 -30.08 -20.72
C GLY A 564 -45.63 -31.49 -20.97
N GLN A 565 -45.26 -32.45 -20.13
CA GLN A 565 -45.81 -33.83 -20.20
C GLN A 565 -47.31 -33.88 -19.87
N ARG A 566 -47.79 -33.04 -18.95
CA ARG A 566 -49.23 -32.96 -18.62
C ARG A 566 -50.05 -32.27 -19.72
N GLN A 567 -49.49 -31.26 -20.40
CA GLN A 567 -50.15 -30.62 -21.55
C GLN A 567 -50.22 -31.55 -22.77
N GLN A 568 -49.18 -32.35 -23.05
CA GLN A 568 -49.21 -33.36 -24.12
C GLN A 568 -50.22 -34.51 -23.85
N GLN A 569 -50.50 -34.84 -22.59
CA GLN A 569 -51.54 -35.82 -22.23
C GLN A 569 -52.98 -35.26 -22.29
N GLN A 570 -53.17 -33.93 -22.24
CA GLN A 570 -54.51 -33.30 -22.20
C GLN A 570 -54.96 -32.66 -23.53
N GLN A 571 -54.08 -32.42 -24.51
CA GLN A 571 -54.47 -31.87 -25.82
C GLN A 571 -54.21 -32.84 -26.98
N ARG A 572 -55.18 -33.73 -27.24
CA ARG A 572 -55.45 -34.27 -28.59
C ARG A 572 -56.62 -33.51 -29.22
N SER A 573 -56.47 -32.20 -29.44
CA SER A 573 -57.26 -31.41 -30.41
C SER A 573 -57.07 -29.90 -30.18
N SER A 574 -56.18 -29.30 -30.98
CA SER A 574 -56.36 -28.02 -31.69
C SER A 574 -54.99 -27.45 -32.05
N HIS A 575 -54.84 -27.11 -33.32
CA HIS A 575 -53.69 -26.37 -33.85
C HIS A 575 -53.77 -24.92 -33.38
N SER A 576 -52.84 -24.50 -32.51
CA SER A 576 -52.00 -23.30 -32.71
C SER A 576 -51.17 -23.03 -31.46
N ASP A 577 -49.89 -23.34 -31.53
CA ASP A 577 -48.75 -22.47 -31.18
C ASP A 577 -47.56 -23.39 -30.86
N ARG A 578 -46.37 -23.11 -31.42
CA ARG A 578 -45.19 -23.97 -31.30
C ARG A 578 -44.70 -24.02 -29.84
N THR A 579 -45.21 -24.95 -29.05
CA THR A 579 -44.71 -25.26 -27.71
C THR A 579 -43.40 -26.04 -27.84
N VAL A 580 -42.30 -25.44 -27.37
CA VAL A 580 -41.00 -26.13 -27.26
C VAL A 580 -41.10 -27.14 -26.12
N THR A 581 -41.02 -28.43 -26.44
CA THR A 581 -40.98 -29.51 -25.45
C THR A 581 -39.53 -29.84 -25.10
N VAL A 582 -39.23 -29.88 -23.80
CA VAL A 582 -37.92 -30.30 -23.28
C VAL A 582 -37.88 -31.82 -23.19
N ALA A 583 -36.98 -32.45 -23.95
CA ALA A 583 -36.79 -33.90 -23.97
C ALA A 583 -35.94 -34.38 -22.78
N SER A 584 -34.87 -33.65 -22.43
CA SER A 584 -34.03 -33.95 -21.26
C SER A 584 -33.36 -32.71 -20.68
N VAL A 585 -33.07 -32.76 -19.38
CA VAL A 585 -32.27 -31.75 -18.67
C VAL A 585 -31.19 -32.47 -17.87
N CYS A 586 -29.94 -32.24 -18.23
CA CYS A 586 -28.77 -32.78 -17.52
C CYS A 586 -28.15 -31.68 -16.66
N ARG A 587 -28.30 -31.83 -15.34
CA ARG A 587 -27.67 -30.96 -14.34
C ARG A 587 -26.16 -31.10 -14.40
N LYS A 588 -25.43 -29.98 -14.35
CA LYS A 588 -23.98 -29.99 -14.14
C LYS A 588 -23.24 -30.90 -15.11
N ASP A 589 -23.76 -30.97 -16.32
CA ASP A 589 -23.30 -31.92 -17.31
C ASP A 589 -21.83 -31.64 -17.61
N TRP A 590 -21.03 -32.69 -17.57
CA TRP A 590 -19.62 -32.57 -17.89
C TRP A 590 -19.49 -32.39 -19.39
N VAL A 591 -18.74 -31.38 -19.82
CA VAL A 591 -18.45 -31.12 -21.23
C VAL A 591 -16.99 -31.48 -21.47
N PRO A 592 -16.68 -32.72 -21.94
CA PRO A 592 -15.31 -33.20 -22.09
C PRO A 592 -14.44 -32.27 -22.94
N GLN A 593 -15.00 -31.67 -23.98
CA GLN A 593 -14.33 -30.75 -24.89
C GLN A 593 -13.85 -29.46 -24.19
N LEU A 594 -14.43 -29.11 -23.04
CA LEU A 594 -14.06 -27.92 -22.26
C LEU A 594 -13.40 -28.27 -20.93
N GLY A 595 -13.31 -29.56 -20.58
CA GLY A 595 -12.81 -30.04 -19.31
C GLY A 595 -13.54 -29.44 -18.10
N ARG A 596 -14.83 -29.12 -18.22
CA ARG A 596 -15.61 -28.45 -17.17
C ARG A 596 -17.11 -28.69 -17.30
N ARG A 597 -17.87 -28.31 -16.26
CA ARG A 597 -19.34 -28.45 -16.21
C ARG A 597 -20.07 -27.21 -16.73
N VAL A 598 -21.22 -27.42 -17.38
CA VAL A 598 -22.24 -26.39 -17.70
C VAL A 598 -23.29 -26.33 -16.57
N ASP A 599 -23.98 -25.21 -16.37
CA ASP A 599 -25.04 -25.16 -15.33
C ASP A 599 -26.17 -26.17 -15.61
N ALA A 600 -26.72 -26.14 -16.82
CA ALA A 600 -27.58 -27.20 -17.33
C ALA A 600 -27.37 -27.42 -18.84
N ALA A 601 -27.37 -28.68 -19.26
CA ALA A 601 -27.52 -29.04 -20.67
C ALA A 601 -28.96 -29.47 -20.92
N VAL A 602 -29.64 -28.82 -21.86
CA VAL A 602 -31.05 -29.09 -22.20
C VAL A 602 -31.11 -29.67 -23.60
N GLN A 603 -31.82 -30.78 -23.78
CA GLN A 603 -32.14 -31.31 -25.10
C GLN A 603 -33.62 -31.06 -25.39
N LEU A 604 -33.90 -30.45 -26.54
CA LEU A 604 -35.26 -30.24 -27.03
C LEU A 604 -35.75 -31.44 -27.85
N GLU A 605 -37.07 -31.65 -27.91
CA GLU A 605 -37.67 -32.53 -28.90
C GLU A 605 -37.29 -32.04 -30.32
N GLY A 606 -36.66 -32.90 -31.11
CA GLY A 606 -36.00 -32.53 -32.38
C GLY A 606 -34.46 -32.52 -32.32
N GLY A 607 -33.86 -32.82 -31.16
CA GLY A 607 -32.44 -33.13 -31.04
C GLY A 607 -31.50 -31.94 -30.81
N ARG A 608 -32.01 -30.69 -30.85
CA ARG A 608 -31.24 -29.48 -30.53
C ARG A 608 -30.78 -29.53 -29.06
N ARG A 609 -29.47 -29.37 -28.84
CA ARG A 609 -28.86 -29.33 -27.50
C ARG A 609 -28.46 -27.90 -27.15
N LEU A 610 -28.83 -27.47 -25.96
CA LEU A 610 -28.63 -26.12 -25.44
C LEU A 610 -27.81 -26.17 -24.16
N ALA A 611 -26.94 -25.19 -23.96
CA ALA A 611 -26.29 -24.88 -22.69
C ALA A 611 -27.04 -23.75 -22.02
N VAL A 612 -27.54 -23.94 -20.80
CA VAL A 612 -28.16 -22.88 -19.99
C VAL A 612 -27.19 -22.50 -18.88
N GLU A 613 -26.86 -21.22 -18.78
CA GLU A 613 -25.94 -20.65 -17.79
C GLU A 613 -26.65 -19.64 -16.90
N PHE A 614 -26.52 -19.82 -15.59
CA PHE A 614 -27.03 -18.89 -14.60
C PHE A 614 -25.94 -17.94 -14.17
N HIS A 615 -26.17 -16.64 -14.39
CA HIS A 615 -25.19 -15.62 -14.02
C HIS A 615 -25.64 -14.86 -12.78
N GLY A 616 -25.02 -15.21 -11.65
CA GLY A 616 -25.12 -14.44 -10.42
C GLY A 616 -24.56 -13.02 -10.56
N PRO A 617 -24.80 -12.13 -9.59
CA PRO A 617 -24.42 -10.73 -9.68
C PRO A 617 -22.90 -10.51 -9.76
N ARG A 618 -22.12 -11.47 -9.26
CA ARG A 618 -20.65 -11.50 -9.40
C ARG A 618 -20.18 -12.03 -10.76
N ARG A 619 -21.02 -12.05 -11.79
CA ARG A 619 -20.63 -12.31 -13.19
C ARG A 619 -20.71 -11.05 -14.05
N PHE A 620 -21.14 -9.94 -13.45
CA PHE A 620 -21.32 -8.64 -14.09
C PHE A 620 -20.43 -7.58 -13.45
N LEU A 621 -20.35 -6.43 -14.09
CA LEU A 621 -19.66 -5.25 -13.56
C LEU A 621 -20.50 -4.56 -12.48
N ALA A 622 -19.83 -3.81 -11.61
CA ALA A 622 -20.41 -3.26 -10.39
C ALA A 622 -21.07 -1.88 -10.60
N ASN A 623 -20.69 -1.13 -11.64
CA ASN A 623 -20.92 0.31 -11.70
C ASN A 623 -21.76 0.82 -12.88
N GLY A 624 -22.63 1.79 -12.57
CA GLY A 624 -23.29 2.65 -13.55
C GLY A 624 -24.06 1.90 -14.64
N GLU A 625 -23.89 2.36 -15.87
CA GLU A 625 -24.47 1.75 -17.08
C GLU A 625 -23.95 0.33 -17.36
N HIS A 626 -22.83 -0.06 -16.77
CA HIS A 626 -22.20 -1.36 -17.00
C HIS A 626 -22.73 -2.48 -16.08
N ARG A 627 -23.69 -2.22 -15.19
CA ARG A 627 -24.20 -3.23 -14.24
C ARG A 627 -24.80 -4.49 -14.91
N ARG A 628 -25.15 -4.40 -16.19
CA ARG A 628 -25.65 -5.53 -17.01
C ARG A 628 -24.59 -6.08 -17.98
N THR A 629 -23.39 -5.51 -17.98
CA THR A 629 -22.26 -5.99 -18.78
C THR A 629 -21.57 -7.15 -18.06
N LYS A 630 -21.42 -8.29 -18.75
CA LYS A 630 -20.69 -9.47 -18.26
C LYS A 630 -19.21 -9.16 -18.10
N ASP A 631 -18.57 -9.72 -17.08
CA ASP A 631 -17.11 -9.65 -16.95
C ASP A 631 -16.40 -10.49 -18.02
N GLY A 632 -15.09 -10.24 -18.20
CA GLY A 632 -14.29 -10.98 -19.19
C GLY A 632 -14.32 -12.50 -19.05
N PRO A 633 -14.12 -13.09 -17.84
CA PRO A 633 -14.23 -14.53 -17.63
C PRO A 633 -15.57 -15.11 -18.09
N THR A 634 -16.68 -14.42 -17.82
CA THR A 634 -18.02 -14.84 -18.21
C THR A 634 -18.19 -14.77 -19.73
N GLN A 635 -17.72 -13.69 -20.37
CA GLN A 635 -17.72 -13.58 -21.83
C GLN A 635 -16.89 -14.68 -22.51
N LEU A 636 -15.71 -15.01 -21.96
CA LEU A 636 -14.88 -16.10 -22.47
C LEU A 636 -15.56 -17.46 -22.30
N ARG A 637 -16.24 -17.68 -21.17
CA ARG A 637 -17.01 -18.90 -20.91
C ARG A 637 -18.13 -19.07 -21.94
N ASP A 638 -18.89 -18.01 -22.21
CA ASP A 638 -19.97 -18.05 -23.20
C ASP A 638 -19.41 -18.41 -24.59
N LEU A 639 -18.31 -17.78 -25.00
CA LEU A 639 -17.65 -18.09 -26.28
C LEU A 639 -17.18 -19.55 -26.36
N GLN A 640 -16.63 -20.09 -25.27
CA GLN A 640 -16.21 -21.49 -25.20
C GLN A 640 -17.41 -22.45 -25.31
N LEU A 641 -18.52 -22.13 -24.66
CA LEU A 641 -19.76 -22.91 -24.78
C LEU A 641 -20.33 -22.81 -26.19
N GLU A 642 -20.31 -21.64 -26.83
CA GLU A 642 -20.79 -21.44 -28.20
C GLU A 642 -19.99 -22.29 -29.21
N ARG A 643 -18.69 -22.49 -28.97
CA ARG A 643 -17.86 -23.38 -29.81
C ARG A 643 -18.26 -24.85 -29.72
N VAL A 644 -18.82 -25.28 -28.59
CA VAL A 644 -19.19 -26.69 -28.35
C VAL A 644 -20.65 -26.97 -28.64
N PHE A 645 -21.54 -26.09 -28.20
CA PHE A 645 -23.00 -26.24 -28.36
C PHE A 645 -23.51 -25.60 -29.67
N GLY A 646 -22.71 -24.74 -30.31
CA GLY A 646 -23.10 -23.95 -31.46
C GLY A 646 -23.55 -22.54 -31.07
N ARG A 647 -23.32 -21.59 -31.97
CA ARG A 647 -23.76 -20.21 -31.78
C ARG A 647 -25.29 -20.16 -31.74
N GLY A 648 -25.85 -19.44 -30.77
CA GLY A 648 -27.30 -19.41 -30.53
C GLY A 648 -27.85 -20.59 -29.71
N ASN A 649 -26.97 -21.50 -29.24
CA ASN A 649 -27.38 -22.60 -28.36
C ASN A 649 -26.87 -22.43 -26.92
N VAL A 650 -26.36 -21.24 -26.56
CA VAL A 650 -25.98 -20.87 -25.20
C VAL A 650 -26.95 -19.82 -24.69
N LEU A 651 -27.76 -20.20 -23.71
CA LEU A 651 -28.79 -19.37 -23.10
C LEU A 651 -28.30 -18.87 -21.74
N THR A 652 -28.40 -17.56 -21.54
CA THR A 652 -28.04 -16.92 -20.27
C THR A 652 -29.28 -16.55 -19.48
N VAL A 653 -29.28 -16.86 -18.18
CA VAL A 653 -30.25 -16.38 -17.21
C VAL A 653 -29.55 -15.41 -16.24
N PRO A 654 -29.72 -14.08 -16.40
CA PRO A 654 -29.12 -13.12 -15.48
C PRO A 654 -29.91 -13.04 -14.17
N TYR A 655 -29.20 -12.81 -13.07
CA TYR A 655 -29.79 -12.81 -11.73
C TYR A 655 -30.89 -11.77 -11.52
N TRP A 656 -30.86 -10.60 -12.21
CA TRP A 656 -31.85 -9.54 -12.01
C TRP A 656 -33.21 -9.93 -12.60
N GLU A 657 -33.23 -10.47 -13.82
CA GLU A 657 -34.47 -10.98 -14.45
C GLU A 657 -35.03 -12.13 -13.62
N TRP A 658 -34.18 -13.04 -13.15
CA TRP A 658 -34.64 -14.14 -12.30
C TRP A 658 -35.20 -13.67 -10.95
N ARG A 659 -34.60 -12.62 -10.37
CA ARG A 659 -35.02 -12.04 -9.09
C ARG A 659 -36.34 -11.30 -9.18
N GLU A 660 -36.62 -10.64 -10.30
CA GLU A 660 -37.91 -9.96 -10.56
C GLU A 660 -39.09 -10.96 -10.55
N LEU A 661 -38.83 -12.21 -10.93
CA LEU A 661 -39.81 -13.28 -10.95
C LEU A 661 -39.92 -14.05 -9.62
N LYS A 662 -39.22 -13.59 -8.57
CA LYS A 662 -39.16 -14.31 -7.28
C LYS A 662 -40.54 -14.36 -6.62
N GLY A 663 -41.00 -15.57 -6.34
CA GLY A 663 -42.29 -15.81 -5.69
C GLY A 663 -43.43 -16.16 -6.67
N ASP A 664 -43.20 -15.98 -7.98
CA ASP A 664 -44.16 -16.35 -9.03
C ASP A 664 -43.60 -17.50 -9.88
N ARG A 665 -44.07 -18.71 -9.58
CA ARG A 665 -43.62 -19.92 -10.27
C ARG A 665 -44.03 -19.94 -11.74
N ALA A 666 -45.24 -19.48 -12.07
CA ALA A 666 -45.74 -19.50 -13.44
C ALA A 666 -44.94 -18.51 -14.32
N ALA A 667 -44.59 -17.35 -13.79
CA ALA A 667 -43.77 -16.37 -14.51
C ALA A 667 -42.32 -16.86 -14.73
N GLN A 668 -41.73 -17.55 -13.75
CA GLN A 668 -40.41 -18.20 -13.90
C GLN A 668 -40.42 -19.26 -15.01
N GLU A 669 -41.46 -20.09 -15.05
CA GLU A 669 -41.64 -21.13 -16.07
C GLU A 669 -41.82 -20.53 -17.46
N ALA A 670 -42.70 -19.53 -17.61
CA ALA A 670 -42.90 -18.81 -18.87
C ALA A 670 -41.62 -18.12 -19.37
N TYR A 671 -40.83 -17.54 -18.47
CA TYR A 671 -39.55 -16.91 -18.80
C TYR A 671 -38.55 -17.91 -19.39
N LEU A 672 -38.36 -19.07 -18.76
CA LEU A 672 -37.46 -20.11 -19.26
C LEU A 672 -37.97 -20.72 -20.57
N ALA A 673 -39.28 -20.94 -20.70
CA ALA A 673 -39.87 -21.41 -21.94
C ALA A 673 -39.63 -20.45 -23.11
N ARG A 674 -39.69 -19.13 -22.87
CA ARG A 674 -39.35 -18.10 -23.86
C ARG A 674 -37.88 -18.16 -24.25
N LEU A 675 -36.96 -18.34 -23.28
CA LEU A 675 -35.53 -18.46 -23.58
C LEU A 675 -35.21 -19.71 -24.42
N LEU A 676 -35.86 -20.84 -24.15
CA LEU A 676 -35.68 -22.09 -24.89
C LEU A 676 -36.19 -22.01 -26.35
N ARG A 677 -37.08 -21.05 -26.64
CA ARG A 677 -37.59 -20.79 -28.01
C ARG A 677 -36.66 -19.91 -28.85
N ALA A 678 -35.80 -19.13 -28.22
CA ALA A 678 -34.83 -18.27 -28.90
C ALA A 678 -33.72 -19.10 -29.59
#